data_AF-A0A956CXY7-F1
#
_entry.id   AF-A0A956CXY7-F1
#
_cell.length_a   1.000
_cell.length_b   1.000
_cell.length_c   1.000
_cell.angle_alpha   90.00
_cell.angle_beta   90.00
_cell.angle_gamma   90.00
#
_symmetry.space_group_name_H-M   'P 1'
#
loop_
_entity.id
_entity.type
_entity.pdbx_description
1 polymer ?
#
loop_
_entity_poly.entity_id
_entity_poly.type
_entity_poly.pdbx_seq_one_letter_code
_entity_poly.pdbx_strand_id
1 'polypeptide(L)'
;MVRARIGLPSVSSSGPPPEREAQTFLEACVDTLARTVSGIVRSIEPLAVSCAIVVGGCGPAPMVDVGGVVRDGRTGAPIAGATVSTETGTTAETDEEGRFTVPVEEGRGRRLTAEAPGRCPASETVDVTRVEPPEVTLHLHARLEVPQDIVQVGFDSVVRVEARLRCASSAPLEWSQTGGPPLGEDRMHTEEGGRVLVVRTHPLAELVRLDDRVGVIALDREQRGEYRVHLRATFGDEVEERDVRVVAAPTASGLFQVPTGADVYLNGGNGPSHDWSLSSRPDDSAAELSDASVRTPSFRPDRFGTYVVEHGGSGTQMLLQAGAYDEVPRDCGREGCHTREDVGWQETAHAQTFRRGVTGELGPEFEERCWSCHATGVDLGIDNGGMHHTAARVGWGEPEPSPEVWEEMPRRVRRHGSVWCSACHGPGRIIPPQFRWQYGSKFQVGVCARCHDVDEDDVDSNHVSPHVDEWTLSPMARFVRDLSDRDPALRAECAQCHSAQGFVSWRRSGTASGFERETVVPLTCPTCHDPHDATNPRGLRTYDTSDPIAGLVAEDMGAGAMCASCHRPAVAFAGDPSAAPHAAQASLLVGHGARTAPELTNGAHRRIADTCVRCHMTRPDPSDPAYGNVGGHTFGVRARRGEPSLSMAACSPCHGEVDPASIGSRDWNGDGEASPIAREHDASMAAISTALRETITGAAITDGCTPARTAADLIDLDARLHLVDDGGAVLGDCDGDGYIGEGEQAVTVAALPAALLDVAFDVALLRADGSRGVHNPAYTFAIFRSVSQRLH
;
A
#
# COMPACT_ATOMS: atom_id res chain seq x y z
N MET A 1 -16.33 -25.88 -58.56
CA MET A 1 -17.18 -25.56 -59.73
C MET A 1 -17.77 -24.16 -59.53
N VAL A 2 -18.20 -23.49 -60.62
CA VAL A 2 -19.22 -22.39 -60.71
C VAL A 2 -19.38 -21.47 -59.45
N ARG A 3 -18.82 -20.25 -59.36
CA ARG A 3 -19.24 -18.94 -59.98
C ARG A 3 -20.70 -18.53 -59.66
N ALA A 4 -21.07 -17.28 -59.33
CA ALA A 4 -20.32 -16.01 -59.26
C ALA A 4 -21.07 -14.89 -58.50
N ARG A 5 -20.32 -13.84 -58.09
CA ARG A 5 -20.65 -12.38 -57.96
C ARG A 5 -21.86 -11.95 -57.09
N ILE A 6 -21.76 -11.06 -56.10
CA ILE A 6 -21.14 -9.70 -55.98
C ILE A 6 -21.97 -8.60 -56.67
N GLY A 7 -22.39 -7.58 -55.91
CA GLY A 7 -22.92 -6.31 -56.42
C GLY A 7 -23.50 -5.36 -55.35
N LEU A 8 -22.68 -4.45 -54.82
CA LEU A 8 -23.13 -3.15 -54.25
C LEU A 8 -22.87 -2.04 -55.29
N PRO A 9 -23.61 -0.92 -55.26
CA PRO A 9 -23.01 0.33 -54.78
C PRO A 9 -24.00 1.23 -53.98
N SER A 10 -23.62 2.50 -53.76
CA SER A 10 -24.14 3.42 -52.73
C SER A 10 -24.49 4.82 -53.27
N VAL A 11 -24.80 5.78 -52.36
CA VAL A 11 -24.49 7.25 -52.38
C VAL A 11 -25.69 8.26 -52.21
N SER A 12 -25.56 9.09 -51.15
CA SER A 12 -25.98 10.51 -50.92
C SER A 12 -27.46 11.03 -50.91
N SER A 13 -27.92 11.40 -49.71
CA SER A 13 -28.39 12.75 -49.24
C SER A 13 -29.33 13.68 -50.03
N SER A 14 -30.37 14.18 -49.35
CA SER A 14 -30.85 15.59 -49.38
C SER A 14 -31.69 15.94 -48.13
N GLY A 15 -31.96 17.23 -47.87
CA GLY A 15 -32.41 17.78 -46.57
C GLY A 15 -33.93 18.07 -46.36
N PRO A 16 -34.29 18.75 -45.24
CA PRO A 16 -35.66 18.86 -44.66
C PRO A 16 -36.28 20.28 -44.85
N PRO A 17 -37.37 20.73 -44.15
CA PRO A 17 -38.36 20.05 -43.27
C PRO A 17 -39.77 20.07 -43.94
N PRO A 18 -40.95 20.55 -43.44
CA PRO A 18 -41.36 21.25 -42.19
C PRO A 18 -42.28 20.43 -41.24
N GLU A 19 -42.79 21.07 -40.17
CA GLU A 19 -43.82 20.55 -39.23
C GLU A 19 -45.19 21.23 -39.44
N ARG A 20 -46.30 20.55 -39.07
CA ARG A 20 -47.37 21.01 -38.14
C ARG A 20 -48.66 20.18 -38.23
N GLU A 21 -49.27 19.93 -37.06
CA GLU A 21 -50.72 19.89 -36.72
C GLU A 21 -51.71 19.05 -37.58
N ALA A 22 -52.76 18.39 -37.04
CA ALA A 22 -53.09 17.92 -35.69
C ALA A 22 -54.32 16.97 -35.74
N GLN A 23 -54.42 16.03 -34.78
CA GLN A 23 -55.62 15.26 -34.38
C GLN A 23 -56.31 14.27 -35.35
N THR A 24 -57.04 13.33 -34.73
CA THR A 24 -58.15 12.50 -35.25
C THR A 24 -57.81 11.19 -35.99
N PHE A 25 -57.74 10.08 -35.24
CA PHE A 25 -57.86 8.72 -35.81
C PHE A 25 -58.41 7.72 -34.78
N LEU A 26 -59.74 7.63 -34.63
CA LEU A 26 -60.39 6.68 -33.70
C LEU A 26 -61.81 6.23 -34.15
N GLU A 27 -62.03 5.99 -35.45
CA GLU A 27 -63.39 5.71 -35.95
C GLU A 27 -63.43 4.71 -37.13
N ALA A 28 -62.75 3.56 -36.99
CA ALA A 28 -62.63 2.57 -38.08
C ALA A 28 -62.56 1.10 -37.60
N CYS A 29 -63.52 0.62 -36.80
CA CYS A 29 -63.63 -0.82 -36.49
C CYS A 29 -65.04 -1.32 -36.11
N VAL A 30 -66.12 -0.76 -36.68
CA VAL A 30 -67.51 -1.17 -36.40
C VAL A 30 -68.34 -1.30 -37.68
N ASP A 31 -68.11 -2.35 -38.49
CA ASP A 31 -69.05 -2.71 -39.59
C ASP A 31 -69.05 -4.21 -40.00
N THR A 32 -68.66 -5.14 -39.11
CA THR A 32 -68.47 -6.56 -39.48
C THR A 32 -69.17 -7.59 -38.57
N LEU A 33 -70.37 -7.28 -38.06
CA LEU A 33 -71.23 -8.32 -37.42
C LEU A 33 -72.75 -8.08 -37.51
N ALA A 34 -73.20 -7.13 -38.33
CA ALA A 34 -74.60 -6.75 -38.45
C ALA A 34 -75.33 -7.38 -39.66
N ARG A 35 -75.36 -8.73 -39.79
CA ARG A 35 -76.29 -9.42 -40.73
C ARG A 35 -76.48 -10.95 -40.59
N THR A 36 -77.07 -11.43 -39.50
CA THR A 36 -77.68 -12.78 -39.51
C THR A 36 -78.95 -12.91 -38.65
N VAL A 37 -80.03 -13.37 -39.29
CA VAL A 37 -81.29 -13.89 -38.72
C VAL A 37 -82.05 -12.99 -37.71
N SER A 38 -82.96 -12.17 -38.25
CA SER A 38 -84.24 -11.94 -37.57
C SER A 38 -85.10 -13.20 -37.74
N GLY A 39 -85.72 -13.71 -36.67
CA GLY A 39 -86.44 -14.98 -36.74
C GLY A 39 -87.42 -15.26 -35.59
N ILE A 40 -88.72 -15.26 -35.93
CA ILE A 40 -89.85 -15.84 -35.19
C ILE A 40 -90.31 -15.08 -33.93
N VAL A 41 -91.61 -14.78 -33.91
CA VAL A 41 -92.36 -14.16 -32.80
C VAL A 41 -93.61 -14.98 -32.55
N ARG A 42 -93.78 -15.55 -31.32
CA ARG A 42 -95.08 -15.65 -30.59
C ARG A 42 -95.02 -16.44 -29.27
N SER A 43 -96.05 -16.16 -28.44
CA SER A 43 -96.57 -16.91 -27.28
C SER A 43 -95.64 -17.24 -26.12
N ILE A 44 -95.87 -16.58 -24.97
CA ILE A 44 -96.55 -17.14 -23.79
C ILE A 44 -97.08 -15.97 -22.92
N GLU A 45 -98.00 -16.25 -22.00
CA GLU A 45 -98.80 -15.29 -21.22
C GLU A 45 -98.07 -14.68 -20.00
N PRO A 46 -98.52 -13.53 -19.45
CA PRO A 46 -97.83 -12.83 -18.36
C PRO A 46 -98.06 -13.47 -16.99
N LEU A 47 -97.02 -14.11 -16.45
CA LEU A 47 -96.95 -14.50 -15.04
C LEU A 47 -96.51 -13.31 -14.18
N ALA A 48 -97.41 -12.84 -13.31
CA ALA A 48 -97.08 -11.84 -12.30
C ALA A 48 -96.17 -12.45 -11.22
N VAL A 49 -94.91 -12.00 -11.18
CA VAL A 49 -93.96 -12.32 -10.11
C VAL A 49 -93.76 -11.07 -9.26
N SER A 50 -93.90 -11.21 -7.94
CA SER A 50 -93.85 -10.11 -6.98
C SER A 50 -92.54 -9.33 -7.05
N CYS A 51 -92.61 -8.02 -6.84
CA CYS A 51 -91.45 -7.21 -6.46
C CYS A 51 -90.95 -7.62 -5.07
N ALA A 52 -90.16 -8.70 -5.00
CA ALA A 52 -89.22 -8.87 -3.92
C ALA A 52 -88.13 -7.81 -4.10
N ILE A 53 -88.22 -6.71 -3.35
CA ILE A 53 -87.08 -5.80 -3.17
C ILE A 53 -86.06 -6.58 -2.34
N VAL A 54 -85.21 -7.34 -3.03
CA VAL A 54 -83.98 -7.85 -2.46
C VAL A 54 -83.12 -6.63 -2.22
N VAL A 55 -83.13 -6.13 -0.98
CA VAL A 55 -82.05 -5.29 -0.47
C VAL A 55 -80.82 -6.18 -0.44
N GLY A 56 -80.11 -6.23 -1.58
CA GLY A 56 -78.82 -6.86 -1.69
C GLY A 56 -77.87 -6.06 -0.82
N GLY A 57 -77.73 -6.48 0.44
CA GLY A 57 -76.71 -5.91 1.32
C GLY A 57 -75.35 -6.10 0.65
N CYS A 58 -74.51 -5.07 0.71
CA CYS A 58 -73.13 -5.21 0.28
C CYS A 58 -72.49 -6.32 1.10
N GLY A 59 -72.22 -7.47 0.47
CA GLY A 59 -71.14 -8.32 0.94
C GLY A 59 -69.84 -7.52 0.91
N PRO A 60 -68.84 -7.86 1.75
CA PRO A 60 -67.53 -7.23 1.67
C PRO A 60 -67.00 -7.32 0.23
N ALA A 61 -66.30 -6.28 -0.22
CA ALA A 61 -65.67 -6.33 -1.53
C ALA A 61 -64.66 -7.50 -1.53
N PRO A 62 -64.65 -8.32 -2.59
CA PRO A 62 -63.91 -9.57 -2.57
C PRO A 62 -62.41 -9.29 -2.64
N MET A 63 -61.65 -9.94 -1.76
CA MET A 63 -60.20 -9.82 -1.77
C MET A 63 -59.59 -10.45 -3.03
N VAL A 64 -58.54 -9.81 -3.54
CA VAL A 64 -57.66 -10.27 -4.62
C VAL A 64 -56.23 -10.15 -4.09
N ASP A 65 -55.43 -11.20 -4.24
CA ASP A 65 -54.03 -11.16 -3.84
C ASP A 65 -53.24 -10.32 -4.84
N VAL A 66 -52.72 -9.18 -4.38
CA VAL A 66 -51.90 -8.25 -5.18
C VAL A 66 -50.43 -8.51 -4.87
N GLY A 67 -49.69 -8.93 -5.89
CA GLY A 67 -48.25 -9.15 -5.82
C GLY A 67 -47.46 -7.89 -6.18
N GLY A 68 -46.23 -7.80 -5.70
CA GLY A 68 -45.35 -6.69 -6.05
C GLY A 68 -43.96 -6.82 -5.43
N VAL A 69 -43.16 -5.76 -5.59
CA VAL A 69 -41.84 -5.63 -4.98
C VAL A 69 -41.68 -4.29 -4.28
N VAL A 70 -40.93 -4.29 -3.18
CA VAL A 70 -40.41 -3.09 -2.50
C VAL A 70 -38.92 -2.96 -2.83
N ARG A 71 -38.52 -1.76 -3.25
CA ARG A 71 -37.20 -1.50 -3.85
C ARG A 71 -36.56 -0.27 -3.24
N ASP A 72 -35.24 -0.27 -3.12
CA ASP A 72 -34.45 0.91 -2.79
C ASP A 72 -34.58 1.97 -3.90
N GLY A 73 -35.03 3.17 -3.54
CA GLY A 73 -35.24 4.28 -4.47
C GLY A 73 -33.96 4.91 -5.05
N ARG A 74 -32.77 4.56 -4.53
CA ARG A 74 -31.44 4.98 -5.05
C ARG A 74 -30.76 3.85 -5.83
N THR A 75 -30.76 2.63 -5.29
CA THR A 75 -29.94 1.51 -5.82
C THR A 75 -30.73 0.45 -6.60
N GLY A 76 -32.06 0.41 -6.47
CA GLY A 76 -32.89 -0.67 -7.05
C GLY A 76 -32.76 -2.03 -6.35
N ALA A 77 -31.97 -2.12 -5.27
CA ALA A 77 -31.85 -3.31 -4.43
C ALA A 77 -33.22 -3.71 -3.86
N PRO A 78 -33.48 -5.00 -3.62
CA PRO A 78 -34.65 -5.43 -2.86
C PRO A 78 -34.61 -4.88 -1.43
N ILE A 79 -35.78 -4.70 -0.82
CA ILE A 79 -35.88 -4.42 0.62
C ILE A 79 -36.69 -5.53 1.26
N ALA A 80 -36.02 -6.39 2.03
CA ALA A 80 -36.62 -7.44 2.84
C ALA A 80 -37.21 -6.87 4.15
N GLY A 81 -38.22 -7.53 4.71
CA GLY A 81 -38.85 -7.12 5.97
C GLY A 81 -39.61 -5.78 5.93
N ALA A 82 -39.87 -5.23 4.74
CA ALA A 82 -40.71 -4.04 4.58
C ALA A 82 -42.19 -4.44 4.75
N THR A 83 -42.92 -3.72 5.60
CA THR A 83 -44.36 -3.91 5.78
C THR A 83 -45.11 -3.17 4.67
N VAL A 84 -45.83 -3.91 3.83
CA VAL A 84 -46.80 -3.36 2.88
C VAL A 84 -48.19 -3.43 3.48
N SER A 85 -48.90 -2.30 3.49
CA SER A 85 -50.20 -2.12 4.13
C SER A 85 -51.27 -1.63 3.16
N THR A 86 -52.53 -1.98 3.44
CA THR A 86 -53.74 -1.56 2.72
C THR A 86 -54.55 -0.56 3.53
N GLU A 87 -55.40 0.24 2.87
CA GLU A 87 -56.37 1.13 3.55
C GLU A 87 -57.33 0.38 4.50
N THR A 88 -57.54 -0.91 4.26
CA THR A 88 -58.35 -1.82 5.09
C THR A 88 -57.59 -2.43 6.28
N GLY A 89 -56.31 -2.09 6.48
CA GLY A 89 -55.49 -2.57 7.59
C GLY A 89 -54.94 -4.00 7.43
N THR A 90 -55.09 -4.61 6.25
CA THR A 90 -54.41 -5.85 5.88
C THR A 90 -52.95 -5.54 5.52
N THR A 91 -52.01 -6.36 6.00
CA THR A 91 -50.57 -6.19 5.80
C THR A 91 -49.90 -7.46 5.26
N ALA A 92 -48.72 -7.29 4.67
CA ALA A 92 -47.76 -8.34 4.35
C ALA A 92 -46.33 -7.82 4.58
N GLU A 93 -45.37 -8.71 4.84
CA GLU A 93 -43.93 -8.40 4.89
C GLU A 93 -43.26 -8.89 3.61
N THR A 94 -42.10 -8.32 3.24
CA THR A 94 -41.33 -8.72 2.06
C THR A 94 -40.28 -9.79 2.32
N ASP A 95 -40.08 -10.67 1.32
CA ASP A 95 -38.99 -11.66 1.27
C ASP A 95 -37.61 -11.04 0.91
N GLU A 96 -36.59 -11.88 0.80
CA GLU A 96 -35.20 -11.47 0.52
C GLU A 96 -35.05 -10.79 -0.85
N GLU A 97 -35.83 -11.21 -1.85
CA GLU A 97 -35.97 -10.54 -3.15
C GLU A 97 -36.90 -9.31 -3.12
N GLY A 98 -37.35 -8.89 -1.93
CA GLY A 98 -38.17 -7.72 -1.68
C GLY A 98 -39.61 -7.88 -2.18
N ARG A 99 -40.08 -9.10 -2.46
CA ARG A 99 -41.42 -9.37 -2.97
C ARG A 99 -42.43 -9.45 -1.85
N PHE A 100 -43.65 -9.01 -2.12
CA PHE A 100 -44.79 -9.20 -1.23
C PHE A 100 -45.97 -9.80 -2.00
N THR A 101 -46.95 -10.31 -1.26
CA THR A 101 -48.30 -10.57 -1.76
C THR A 101 -49.28 -10.23 -0.64
N VAL A 102 -50.17 -9.28 -0.89
CA VAL A 102 -51.13 -8.78 0.11
C VAL A 102 -52.56 -8.86 -0.43
N PRO A 103 -53.53 -9.38 0.35
CA PRO A 103 -54.93 -9.33 -0.06
C PRO A 103 -55.45 -7.89 -0.08
N VAL A 104 -56.02 -7.45 -1.21
CA VAL A 104 -56.65 -6.14 -1.40
C VAL A 104 -58.08 -6.30 -1.89
N GLU A 105 -59.02 -5.50 -1.39
CA GLU A 105 -60.39 -5.52 -1.90
C GLU A 105 -60.46 -5.11 -3.40
N GLU A 106 -61.15 -5.89 -4.23
CA GLU A 106 -61.47 -5.55 -5.63
C GLU A 106 -62.12 -4.15 -5.71
N GLY A 107 -61.68 -3.32 -6.65
CA GLY A 107 -62.10 -1.93 -6.75
C GLY A 107 -61.04 -1.00 -7.35
N ARG A 108 -61.43 0.24 -7.63
CA ARG A 108 -60.55 1.27 -8.20
C ARG A 108 -59.90 2.13 -7.14
N GLY A 109 -58.69 2.62 -7.41
CA GLY A 109 -57.99 3.59 -6.59
C GLY A 109 -57.59 3.09 -5.20
N ARG A 110 -57.30 1.79 -5.05
CA ARG A 110 -56.87 1.19 -3.78
C ARG A 110 -55.44 1.64 -3.46
N ARG A 111 -55.21 2.21 -2.29
CA ARG A 111 -53.85 2.55 -1.85
C ARG A 111 -53.14 1.35 -1.23
N LEU A 112 -51.89 1.17 -1.64
CA LEU A 112 -50.89 0.37 -0.93
C LEU A 112 -49.82 1.31 -0.38
N THR A 113 -49.36 1.09 0.85
CA THR A 113 -48.27 1.85 1.46
C THR A 113 -47.21 0.90 1.99
N ALA A 114 -45.97 1.03 1.52
CA ALA A 114 -44.81 0.32 2.08
C ALA A 114 -44.10 1.18 3.12
N GLU A 115 -43.71 0.55 4.23
CA GLU A 115 -42.93 1.14 5.32
C GLU A 115 -41.80 0.19 5.72
N ALA A 116 -40.65 0.74 6.10
CA ALA A 116 -39.50 -0.03 6.60
C ALA A 116 -38.64 0.84 7.54
N PRO A 117 -37.92 0.26 8.52
CA PRO A 117 -37.01 1.00 9.39
C PRO A 117 -35.99 1.82 8.60
N GLY A 118 -35.73 3.06 9.03
CA GLY A 118 -34.80 3.98 8.36
C GLY A 118 -35.25 4.48 6.97
N ARG A 119 -36.47 4.13 6.51
CA ARG A 119 -37.02 4.53 5.21
C ARG A 119 -38.17 5.53 5.34
N CYS A 120 -38.36 6.31 4.28
CA CYS A 120 -39.56 7.12 4.09
C CYS A 120 -40.70 6.25 3.53
N PRO A 121 -41.90 6.24 4.15
CA PRO A 121 -43.07 5.58 3.60
C PRO A 121 -43.39 6.02 2.17
N ALA A 122 -43.73 5.05 1.32
CA ALA A 122 -44.18 5.31 -0.05
C ALA A 122 -45.55 4.68 -0.29
N SER A 123 -46.46 5.42 -0.93
CA SER A 123 -47.77 4.91 -1.35
C SER A 123 -47.91 4.88 -2.87
N GLU A 124 -48.46 3.80 -3.40
CA GLU A 124 -48.99 3.71 -4.76
C GLU A 124 -50.52 3.56 -4.72
N THR A 125 -51.21 3.83 -5.83
CA THR A 125 -52.67 3.78 -5.94
C THR A 125 -53.05 2.99 -7.18
N VAL A 126 -53.68 1.83 -6.99
CA VAL A 126 -53.87 0.80 -8.03
C VAL A 126 -55.35 0.44 -8.24
N ASP A 127 -55.71 0.08 -9.47
CA ASP A 127 -57.02 -0.49 -9.80
C ASP A 127 -56.93 -2.02 -9.71
N VAL A 128 -57.61 -2.61 -8.73
CA VAL A 128 -57.56 -4.05 -8.43
C VAL A 128 -58.72 -4.77 -9.09
N THR A 129 -58.42 -5.76 -9.95
CA THR A 129 -59.40 -6.63 -10.61
C THR A 129 -59.03 -8.09 -10.47
N ARG A 130 -60.02 -8.99 -10.43
CA ARG A 130 -59.82 -10.45 -10.47
C ARG A 130 -59.35 -11.02 -11.81
N VAL A 131 -59.47 -10.27 -12.90
CA VAL A 131 -59.13 -10.76 -14.26
C VAL A 131 -57.65 -10.57 -14.54
N GLU A 132 -57.11 -9.43 -14.09
CA GLU A 132 -55.71 -9.04 -14.23
C GLU A 132 -55.35 -8.23 -12.97
N PRO A 133 -54.72 -8.86 -11.96
CA PRO A 133 -54.21 -8.15 -10.79
C PRO A 133 -52.98 -7.31 -11.18
N PRO A 134 -52.81 -6.09 -10.65
CA PRO A 134 -51.62 -5.29 -10.90
C PRO A 134 -50.38 -5.89 -10.23
N GLU A 135 -49.23 -5.85 -10.90
CA GLU A 135 -47.92 -6.02 -10.26
C GLU A 135 -47.39 -4.63 -9.85
N VAL A 136 -47.05 -4.47 -8.57
CA VAL A 136 -46.84 -3.16 -7.93
C VAL A 136 -45.36 -2.97 -7.57
N THR A 137 -44.80 -1.76 -7.72
CA THR A 137 -43.37 -1.48 -7.41
C THR A 137 -43.23 -0.25 -6.52
N LEU A 138 -43.06 -0.50 -5.21
CA LEU A 138 -42.97 0.54 -4.19
C LEU A 138 -41.49 0.91 -3.93
N HIS A 139 -41.11 2.14 -4.26
CA HIS A 139 -39.75 2.65 -4.06
C HIS A 139 -39.59 3.37 -2.72
N LEU A 140 -38.76 2.85 -1.82
CA LEU A 140 -38.46 3.45 -0.51
C LEU A 140 -37.09 4.13 -0.51
N HIS A 141 -37.09 5.43 -0.22
CA HIS A 141 -35.89 6.22 0.02
C HIS A 141 -35.48 6.17 1.50
N ALA A 142 -34.20 6.39 1.80
CA ALA A 142 -33.75 6.53 3.19
C ALA A 142 -34.22 7.87 3.77
N ARG A 143 -34.49 7.94 5.08
CA ARG A 143 -34.91 9.22 5.69
C ARG A 143 -33.75 10.21 5.75
N LEU A 144 -32.55 9.69 6.04
CA LEU A 144 -31.27 10.37 5.89
C LEU A 144 -30.51 9.83 4.66
N GLU A 145 -30.11 10.72 3.75
CA GLU A 145 -29.25 10.40 2.59
C GLU A 145 -28.04 11.31 2.54
N VAL A 146 -26.83 10.75 2.40
CA VAL A 146 -25.65 11.48 1.90
C VAL A 146 -25.46 11.02 0.44
N PRO A 147 -25.40 11.92 -0.56
CA PRO A 147 -25.35 11.51 -1.98
C PRO A 147 -24.07 10.77 -2.39
N GLN A 148 -22.95 11.08 -1.72
CA GLN A 148 -21.64 10.47 -1.92
C GLN A 148 -21.04 10.17 -0.55
N ASP A 149 -20.83 8.88 -0.29
CA ASP A 149 -20.22 8.29 0.91
C ASP A 149 -18.69 8.37 0.86
N ILE A 150 -18.09 8.34 -0.34
CA ILE A 150 -16.67 8.62 -0.58
C ILE A 150 -16.54 9.83 -1.51
N VAL A 151 -15.73 10.82 -1.12
CA VAL A 151 -15.50 12.05 -1.90
C VAL A 151 -14.01 12.36 -2.01
N GLN A 152 -13.44 12.20 -3.21
CA GLN A 152 -12.07 12.63 -3.51
C GLN A 152 -12.04 14.09 -3.96
N VAL A 153 -11.18 14.92 -3.35
CA VAL A 153 -11.18 16.38 -3.58
C VAL A 153 -9.82 17.04 -3.82
N GLY A 154 -8.70 16.36 -3.55
CA GLY A 154 -7.36 16.97 -3.58
C GLY A 154 -6.85 17.38 -2.20
N PHE A 155 -5.55 17.70 -2.10
CA PHE A 155 -4.96 18.29 -0.88
C PHE A 155 -5.24 19.80 -0.79
N ASP A 156 -5.18 20.35 0.43
CA ASP A 156 -5.61 21.71 0.83
C ASP A 156 -7.00 22.17 0.33
N SER A 157 -7.80 21.24 -0.20
CA SER A 157 -9.05 21.51 -0.92
C SER A 157 -10.25 21.51 0.02
N VAL A 158 -11.23 22.37 -0.27
CA VAL A 158 -12.46 22.50 0.52
C VAL A 158 -13.59 21.70 -0.13
N VAL A 159 -14.09 20.70 0.58
CA VAL A 159 -15.29 19.93 0.22
C VAL A 159 -16.51 20.41 1.01
N ARG A 160 -17.69 20.27 0.42
CA ARG A 160 -18.99 20.54 1.05
C ARG A 160 -19.91 19.34 0.84
N VAL A 161 -20.18 18.58 1.90
CA VAL A 161 -20.97 17.35 1.87
C VAL A 161 -22.38 17.64 2.37
N GLU A 162 -23.39 17.32 1.55
CA GLU A 162 -24.80 17.61 1.82
C GLU A 162 -25.51 16.41 2.45
N ALA A 163 -26.08 16.60 3.65
CA ALA A 163 -26.99 15.66 4.29
C ALA A 163 -28.45 15.99 3.95
N ARG A 164 -29.12 15.10 3.22
CA ARG A 164 -30.51 15.25 2.75
C ARG A 164 -31.48 14.54 3.67
N LEU A 165 -32.52 15.26 4.09
CA LEU A 165 -33.66 14.71 4.82
C LEU A 165 -34.86 14.61 3.87
N ARG A 166 -35.38 13.39 3.67
CA ARG A 166 -36.38 13.11 2.62
C ARG A 166 -37.84 13.29 3.04
N CYS A 167 -38.21 12.85 4.25
CA CYS A 167 -39.60 12.87 4.74
C CYS A 167 -39.79 13.51 6.13
N ALA A 168 -38.71 14.01 6.75
CA ALA A 168 -38.78 14.88 7.92
C ALA A 168 -38.37 16.30 7.53
N SER A 169 -39.14 17.31 7.95
CA SER A 169 -38.81 18.73 7.69
C SER A 169 -37.55 19.20 8.44
N SER A 170 -37.23 18.53 9.55
CA SER A 170 -36.10 18.82 10.43
C SER A 170 -35.81 17.62 11.32
N ALA A 171 -34.55 17.23 11.40
CA ALA A 171 -33.96 16.36 12.41
C ALA A 171 -32.69 17.06 12.91
N PRO A 172 -32.29 16.95 14.19
CA PRO A 172 -30.94 17.34 14.61
C PRO A 172 -29.90 16.52 13.83
N LEU A 173 -28.85 17.17 13.35
CA LEU A 173 -27.74 16.57 12.61
C LEU A 173 -26.44 16.87 13.35
N GLU A 174 -25.74 15.82 13.78
CA GLU A 174 -24.48 15.90 14.51
C GLU A 174 -23.39 15.23 13.67
N TRP A 175 -22.25 15.90 13.48
CA TRP A 175 -21.10 15.40 12.72
C TRP A 175 -19.88 15.30 13.63
N SER A 176 -19.15 14.19 13.56
CA SER A 176 -17.90 13.97 14.33
C SER A 176 -16.84 13.29 13.47
N GLN A 177 -15.57 13.70 13.61
CA GLN A 177 -14.46 12.97 13.00
C GLN A 177 -14.22 11.67 13.78
N THR A 178 -14.10 10.54 13.07
CA THR A 178 -13.88 9.19 13.61
C THR A 178 -12.56 8.56 13.17
N GLY A 179 -11.78 9.22 12.30
CA GLY A 179 -10.44 8.78 11.93
C GLY A 179 -9.75 9.70 10.92
N GLY A 180 -8.47 9.40 10.66
CA GLY A 180 -7.59 10.22 9.82
C GLY A 180 -6.99 11.43 10.56
N PRO A 181 -6.15 12.25 9.89
CA PRO A 181 -5.44 13.36 10.54
C PRO A 181 -6.43 14.39 11.12
N PRO A 182 -6.19 14.91 12.35
CA PRO A 182 -7.18 15.71 13.08
C PRO A 182 -7.47 17.05 12.38
N LEU A 183 -8.72 17.27 11.99
CA LEU A 183 -9.12 18.47 11.25
C LEU A 183 -9.20 19.72 12.15
N GLY A 184 -9.85 19.61 13.31
CA GLY A 184 -10.12 20.74 14.21
C GLY A 184 -11.11 21.76 13.63
N GLU A 185 -11.49 22.77 14.42
CA GLU A 185 -12.54 23.74 14.07
C GLU A 185 -12.20 24.60 12.84
N ASP A 186 -10.91 24.85 12.57
CA ASP A 186 -10.44 25.63 11.40
C ASP A 186 -10.54 24.87 10.07
N ARG A 187 -10.57 23.53 10.11
CA ARG A 187 -10.69 22.68 8.90
C ARG A 187 -12.00 21.90 8.83
N MET A 188 -12.75 21.73 9.92
CA MET A 188 -14.03 21.02 9.95
C MET A 188 -15.09 21.83 10.69
N HIS A 189 -16.11 22.28 9.96
CA HIS A 189 -17.27 22.97 10.52
C HIS A 189 -18.56 22.55 9.83
N THR A 190 -19.71 22.95 10.39
CA THR A 190 -21.02 22.71 9.78
C THR A 190 -21.72 24.01 9.42
N GLU A 191 -22.48 23.97 8.33
CA GLU A 191 -23.33 25.06 7.84
C GLU A 191 -24.78 24.58 7.69
N GLU A 192 -25.69 25.52 7.43
CA GLU A 192 -27.13 25.26 7.19
C GLU A 192 -27.83 24.45 8.30
N GLY A 193 -27.35 24.58 9.54
CA GLY A 193 -27.89 23.87 10.71
C GLY A 193 -27.52 22.38 10.75
N GLY A 194 -26.32 22.03 10.29
CA GLY A 194 -25.82 20.65 10.23
C GLY A 194 -26.10 19.94 8.90
N ARG A 195 -26.82 20.57 7.97
CA ARG A 195 -27.10 19.99 6.64
C ARG A 195 -25.92 19.98 5.70
N VAL A 196 -24.94 20.86 5.89
CA VAL A 196 -23.72 20.89 5.10
C VAL A 196 -22.53 20.71 6.04
N LEU A 197 -21.83 19.59 5.92
CA LEU A 197 -20.48 19.45 6.46
C LEU A 197 -19.51 20.18 5.52
N VAL A 198 -18.58 20.94 6.08
CA VAL A 198 -17.47 21.54 5.34
C VAL A 198 -16.17 20.99 5.91
N VAL A 199 -15.33 20.45 5.03
CA VAL A 199 -14.01 19.93 5.38
C VAL A 199 -12.97 20.56 4.45
N ARG A 200 -11.85 21.04 5.02
CA ARG A 200 -10.64 21.39 4.29
C ARG A 200 -9.58 20.33 4.55
N THR A 201 -9.23 19.54 3.55
CA THR A 201 -8.13 18.57 3.65
C THR A 201 -6.83 19.27 4.03
N HIS A 202 -5.87 18.57 4.63
CA HIS A 202 -4.56 19.15 4.89
C HIS A 202 -3.78 19.40 3.57
N PRO A 203 -2.90 20.41 3.51
CA PRO A 203 -1.85 20.48 2.50
C PRO A 203 -0.98 19.22 2.52
N LEU A 204 -0.60 18.75 1.34
CA LEU A 204 0.23 17.55 1.17
C LEU A 204 1.52 17.59 2.03
N ALA A 205 2.17 18.75 2.12
CA ALA A 205 3.42 18.92 2.88
C ALA A 205 3.25 18.89 4.41
N GLU A 206 2.01 18.89 4.94
CA GLU A 206 1.74 18.62 6.36
C GLU A 206 1.66 17.11 6.66
N LEU A 207 1.43 16.26 5.64
CA LEU A 207 1.30 14.80 5.78
C LEU A 207 2.49 14.02 5.18
N VAL A 208 3.18 14.57 4.18
CA VAL A 208 4.18 13.83 3.38
C VAL A 208 5.56 14.48 3.45
N ARG A 209 6.57 13.69 3.85
CA ARG A 209 7.98 14.09 3.73
C ARG A 209 8.44 13.98 2.27
N LEU A 210 8.31 15.07 1.53
CA LEU A 210 8.72 15.18 0.13
C LEU A 210 10.23 14.90 -0.06
N ASP A 211 10.58 14.16 -1.11
CA ASP A 211 11.97 13.99 -1.59
C ASP A 211 12.50 15.34 -2.12
N ASP A 212 13.81 15.57 -2.06
CA ASP A 212 14.41 16.81 -2.56
C ASP A 212 14.70 16.81 -4.06
N ARG A 213 14.46 15.67 -4.73
CA ARG A 213 14.56 15.50 -6.19
C ARG A 213 13.21 15.66 -6.87
N VAL A 214 13.26 15.96 -8.18
CA VAL A 214 12.08 16.10 -9.02
C VAL A 214 11.54 14.73 -9.42
N GLY A 215 10.24 14.49 -9.28
CA GLY A 215 9.64 13.18 -9.51
C GLY A 215 8.12 13.11 -9.40
N VAL A 216 7.58 11.90 -9.45
CA VAL A 216 6.18 11.57 -9.08
C VAL A 216 6.15 11.17 -7.61
N ILE A 217 5.12 11.60 -6.87
CA ILE A 217 4.98 11.31 -5.44
C ILE A 217 4.43 9.90 -5.23
N ALA A 218 4.94 9.22 -4.20
CA ALA A 218 4.30 8.06 -3.60
C ALA A 218 3.40 8.52 -2.45
N LEU A 219 2.23 7.90 -2.31
CA LEU A 219 1.25 8.09 -1.24
C LEU A 219 0.80 6.71 -0.78
N ASP A 220 1.14 6.35 0.45
CA ASP A 220 0.57 5.22 1.17
C ASP A 220 -0.79 5.56 1.79
N ARG A 221 -1.28 4.74 2.72
CA ARG A 221 -2.63 4.82 3.26
C ARG A 221 -2.80 5.93 4.30
N GLU A 222 -1.77 6.27 5.07
CA GLU A 222 -1.76 7.46 5.93
C GLU A 222 -1.62 8.73 5.07
N GLN A 223 -0.63 8.75 4.16
CA GLN A 223 -0.25 9.94 3.39
C GLN A 223 -1.29 10.38 2.36
N ARG A 224 -2.23 9.51 1.95
CA ARG A 224 -3.29 9.86 0.99
C ARG A 224 -4.31 10.89 1.51
N GLY A 225 -4.24 11.25 2.80
CA GLY A 225 -5.08 12.28 3.41
C GLY A 225 -6.56 11.89 3.43
N GLU A 226 -6.87 10.74 4.05
CA GLU A 226 -8.25 10.34 4.33
C GLU A 226 -8.74 10.92 5.66
N TYR A 227 -10.00 11.36 5.70
CA TYR A 227 -10.73 11.81 6.88
C TYR A 227 -12.05 11.05 6.95
N ARG A 228 -12.22 10.30 8.04
CA ARG A 228 -13.47 9.57 8.31
C ARG A 228 -14.35 10.43 9.21
N VAL A 229 -15.57 10.72 8.76
CA VAL A 229 -16.51 11.59 9.46
C VAL A 229 -17.86 10.90 9.55
N HIS A 230 -18.38 10.80 10.75
CA HIS A 230 -19.64 10.16 11.07
C HIS A 230 -20.75 11.21 11.20
N LEU A 231 -21.92 10.92 10.62
CA LEU A 231 -23.13 11.73 10.69
C LEU A 231 -24.19 10.97 11.46
N ARG A 232 -24.72 11.59 12.51
CA ARG A 232 -25.83 11.10 13.34
C ARG A 232 -27.05 12.00 13.19
N ALA A 233 -28.22 11.42 12.93
CA ALA A 233 -29.48 12.13 12.80
C ALA A 233 -30.57 11.53 13.71
N THR A 234 -31.28 12.39 14.45
CA THR A 234 -32.26 11.95 15.45
C THR A 234 -33.70 12.19 14.98
N PHE A 235 -34.44 11.11 14.76
CA PHE A 235 -35.82 11.09 14.27
C PHE A 235 -36.79 10.71 15.41
N GLY A 236 -36.99 11.63 16.36
CA GLY A 236 -37.75 11.35 17.58
C GLY A 236 -36.91 10.54 18.56
N ASP A 237 -37.35 9.33 18.90
CA ASP A 237 -36.58 8.37 19.71
C ASP A 237 -35.64 7.49 18.86
N GLU A 238 -35.77 7.51 17.53
CA GLU A 238 -34.92 6.76 16.60
C GLU A 238 -33.67 7.57 16.20
N VAL A 239 -32.58 6.85 15.88
CA VAL A 239 -31.33 7.44 15.39
C VAL A 239 -30.94 6.74 14.08
N GLU A 240 -30.48 7.50 13.10
CA GLU A 240 -29.81 6.99 11.90
C GLU A 240 -28.41 7.56 11.77
N GLU A 241 -27.48 6.71 11.34
CA GLU A 241 -26.07 7.02 11.24
C GLU A 241 -25.53 6.74 9.83
N ARG A 242 -24.56 7.53 9.37
CA ARG A 242 -23.88 7.40 8.07
C ARG A 242 -22.41 7.79 8.22
N ASP A 243 -21.52 6.99 7.67
CA ASP A 243 -20.10 7.36 7.55
C ASP A 243 -19.81 8.02 6.21
N VAL A 244 -18.90 8.98 6.21
CA VAL A 244 -18.42 9.72 5.05
C VAL A 244 -16.90 9.74 5.06
N ARG A 245 -16.29 9.42 3.92
CA ARG A 245 -14.83 9.42 3.71
C ARG A 245 -14.47 10.56 2.77
N VAL A 246 -13.86 11.62 3.30
CA VAL A 246 -13.23 12.68 2.50
C VAL A 246 -11.79 12.25 2.25
N VAL A 247 -11.35 12.25 0.99
CA VAL A 247 -10.02 11.74 0.62
C VAL A 247 -9.30 12.77 -0.25
N ALA A 248 -8.05 13.09 0.08
CA ALA A 248 -7.25 14.01 -0.72
C ALA A 248 -6.74 13.34 -2.02
N ALA A 249 -6.35 12.06 -1.98
CA ALA A 249 -5.82 11.32 -3.12
C ALA A 249 -6.05 9.79 -3.05
N PRO A 250 -5.95 9.06 -4.17
CA PRO A 250 -5.69 7.62 -4.12
C PRO A 250 -4.31 7.33 -3.53
N THR A 251 -4.05 6.05 -3.19
CA THR A 251 -2.67 5.62 -2.98
C THR A 251 -1.90 5.70 -4.30
N ALA A 252 -0.63 6.09 -4.23
CA ALA A 252 0.23 6.34 -5.38
C ALA A 252 1.60 5.69 -5.15
N SER A 253 2.21 5.12 -6.19
CA SER A 253 3.45 4.33 -6.03
C SER A 253 4.73 5.06 -6.45
N GLY A 254 4.68 6.37 -6.73
CA GLY A 254 5.81 7.12 -7.31
C GLY A 254 6.15 6.71 -8.76
N LEU A 255 5.27 5.94 -9.41
CA LEU A 255 5.52 5.32 -10.70
C LEU A 255 5.15 6.23 -11.88
N PHE A 256 5.90 6.06 -12.97
CA PHE A 256 5.66 6.72 -14.25
C PHE A 256 4.68 5.96 -15.17
N GLN A 257 4.21 4.78 -14.75
CA GLN A 257 2.99 4.16 -15.28
C GLN A 257 1.87 4.43 -14.29
N VAL A 258 0.76 5.02 -14.74
CA VAL A 258 -0.26 5.62 -13.86
C VAL A 258 -1.69 5.28 -14.30
N PRO A 259 -2.62 5.01 -13.37
CA PRO A 259 -4.02 4.85 -13.71
C PRO A 259 -4.59 6.13 -14.34
N THR A 260 -5.43 5.96 -15.36
CA THR A 260 -6.38 7.02 -15.76
C THR A 260 -7.44 7.23 -14.68
N GLY A 261 -8.05 8.41 -14.64
CA GLY A 261 -9.10 8.76 -13.67
C GLY A 261 -8.60 9.10 -12.25
N ALA A 262 -7.39 8.68 -11.89
CA ALA A 262 -6.71 9.04 -10.66
C ALA A 262 -5.97 10.38 -10.76
N ASP A 263 -5.80 11.09 -9.64
CA ASP A 263 -4.90 12.25 -9.56
C ASP A 263 -3.45 11.78 -9.39
N VAL A 264 -2.55 12.32 -10.22
CA VAL A 264 -1.11 12.08 -10.12
C VAL A 264 -0.45 13.34 -9.55
N TYR A 265 0.18 13.19 -8.39
CA TYR A 265 0.92 14.26 -7.72
C TYR A 265 2.40 14.24 -8.08
N LEU A 266 2.95 15.42 -8.32
CA LEU A 266 4.32 15.64 -8.77
C LEU A 266 5.12 16.36 -7.68
N ASN A 267 6.45 16.28 -7.72
CA ASN A 267 7.32 16.96 -6.76
C ASN A 267 8.44 17.70 -7.49
N GLY A 268 8.62 18.99 -7.20
CA GLY A 268 9.58 19.89 -7.83
C GLY A 268 10.94 19.94 -7.13
N GLY A 269 11.17 19.05 -6.17
CA GLY A 269 12.37 19.03 -5.34
C GLY A 269 12.49 20.27 -4.44
N ASN A 270 13.71 20.55 -3.96
CA ASN A 270 13.99 21.68 -3.05
C ASN A 270 14.28 23.03 -3.75
N GLY A 271 13.91 23.17 -5.02
CA GLY A 271 14.08 24.42 -5.78
C GLY A 271 13.28 25.60 -5.17
N PRO A 272 13.78 26.86 -5.29
CA PRO A 272 13.12 28.04 -4.70
C PRO A 272 11.91 28.55 -5.52
N SER A 273 11.65 27.95 -6.67
CA SER A 273 10.58 28.31 -7.60
C SER A 273 10.21 27.08 -8.43
N HIS A 274 8.93 26.96 -8.77
CA HIS A 274 8.42 25.85 -9.58
C HIS A 274 7.61 26.40 -10.75
N ASP A 275 7.88 25.86 -11.94
CA ASP A 275 7.31 26.27 -13.21
C ASP A 275 7.03 25.01 -14.05
N TRP A 276 5.86 24.43 -13.81
CA TRP A 276 5.45 23.18 -14.42
C TRP A 276 4.68 23.40 -15.73
N SER A 277 4.87 22.50 -16.68
CA SER A 277 4.04 22.44 -17.89
C SER A 277 3.73 21.00 -18.29
N LEU A 278 2.58 20.81 -18.94
CA LEU A 278 2.20 19.57 -19.61
C LEU A 278 2.45 19.76 -21.11
N SER A 279 3.68 19.52 -21.56
CA SER A 279 4.14 19.84 -22.91
C SER A 279 3.57 18.90 -23.99
N SER A 280 3.06 17.72 -23.60
CA SER A 280 2.31 16.82 -24.47
C SER A 280 1.29 16.01 -23.69
N ARG A 281 0.13 15.74 -24.31
CA ARG A 281 -0.91 14.80 -23.85
C ARG A 281 -1.50 14.04 -25.05
N PRO A 282 -2.26 12.93 -24.87
CA PRO A 282 -2.90 12.22 -25.97
C PRO A 282 -3.92 13.09 -26.72
N ASP A 283 -4.26 12.70 -27.95
CA ASP A 283 -5.40 13.28 -28.68
C ASP A 283 -6.70 13.10 -27.87
N ASP A 284 -7.60 14.08 -27.98
CA ASP A 284 -8.87 14.17 -27.23
C ASP A 284 -8.75 14.08 -25.69
N SER A 285 -7.55 14.29 -25.13
CA SER A 285 -7.32 14.51 -23.71
C SER A 285 -7.63 15.96 -23.31
N ALA A 286 -8.32 16.10 -22.17
CA ALA A 286 -8.63 17.37 -21.50
C ALA A 286 -7.79 17.58 -20.22
N ALA A 287 -6.84 16.68 -19.91
CA ALA A 287 -6.04 16.76 -18.68
C ALA A 287 -5.15 18.02 -18.65
N GLU A 288 -5.17 18.74 -17.53
CA GLU A 288 -4.41 19.98 -17.27
C GLU A 288 -3.78 19.92 -15.87
N LEU A 289 -2.75 20.73 -15.63
CA LEU A 289 -2.06 20.82 -14.34
C LEU A 289 -2.79 21.79 -13.41
N SER A 290 -3.24 21.29 -12.27
CA SER A 290 -3.61 22.10 -11.10
C SER A 290 -2.35 22.69 -10.46
N ASP A 291 -2.41 23.96 -10.06
CA ASP A 291 -1.39 24.64 -9.26
C ASP A 291 0.06 24.55 -9.79
N ALA A 292 0.22 24.64 -11.12
CA ALA A 292 1.48 24.49 -11.85
C ALA A 292 2.66 25.41 -11.42
N SER A 293 2.48 26.29 -10.44
CA SER A 293 3.52 27.14 -9.84
C SER A 293 3.96 26.72 -8.42
N VAL A 294 3.47 25.61 -7.87
CA VAL A 294 3.82 25.11 -6.53
C VAL A 294 4.78 23.91 -6.58
N ARG A 295 5.39 23.52 -5.45
CA ARG A 295 6.29 22.34 -5.39
C ARG A 295 5.58 21.06 -5.83
N THR A 296 4.29 20.96 -5.53
CA THR A 296 3.51 19.73 -5.70
C THR A 296 2.18 19.94 -6.44
N PRO A 297 2.23 20.23 -7.75
CA PRO A 297 1.02 20.26 -8.57
C PRO A 297 0.47 18.85 -8.80
N SER A 298 -0.73 18.77 -9.35
CA SER A 298 -1.35 17.51 -9.76
C SER A 298 -1.98 17.61 -11.14
N PHE A 299 -2.21 16.45 -11.77
CA PHE A 299 -3.09 16.33 -12.93
C PHE A 299 -3.77 14.95 -12.94
N ARG A 300 -4.93 14.86 -13.56
CA ARG A 300 -5.69 13.61 -13.74
C ARG A 300 -5.57 13.13 -15.18
N PRO A 301 -4.82 12.05 -15.49
CA PRO A 301 -4.80 11.47 -16.84
C PRO A 301 -6.20 10.94 -17.21
N ASP A 302 -6.74 11.37 -18.34
CA ASP A 302 -8.13 11.08 -18.77
C ASP A 302 -8.22 10.18 -20.01
N ARG A 303 -7.09 9.90 -20.65
CA ARG A 303 -6.94 9.02 -21.83
C ARG A 303 -5.76 8.08 -21.66
N PHE A 304 -5.90 6.86 -22.19
CA PHE A 304 -4.77 5.95 -22.40
C PHE A 304 -3.73 6.62 -23.32
N GLY A 305 -2.46 6.64 -22.91
CA GLY A 305 -1.38 7.15 -23.75
C GLY A 305 -0.24 7.83 -22.99
N THR A 306 0.45 8.74 -23.68
CA THR A 306 1.65 9.41 -23.17
C THR A 306 1.37 10.86 -22.79
N TYR A 307 1.72 11.20 -21.56
CA TYR A 307 1.74 12.56 -21.04
C TYR A 307 3.21 12.95 -20.82
N VAL A 308 3.59 14.17 -21.19
CA VAL A 308 4.95 14.69 -20.97
C VAL A 308 4.83 15.93 -20.11
N VAL A 309 5.41 15.85 -18.92
CA VAL A 309 5.42 16.89 -17.90
C VAL A 309 6.84 17.41 -17.77
N GLU A 310 7.00 18.73 -17.71
CA GLU A 310 8.31 19.40 -17.60
C GLU A 310 8.31 20.34 -16.39
N HIS A 311 9.41 20.31 -15.63
CA HIS A 311 9.72 21.24 -14.54
C HIS A 311 10.88 22.15 -15.00
N GLY A 312 10.58 23.42 -15.30
CA GLY A 312 11.54 24.31 -15.96
C GLY A 312 12.78 24.59 -15.11
N GLY A 313 12.61 24.82 -13.80
CA GLY A 313 13.67 25.14 -12.85
C GLY A 313 14.76 24.07 -12.68
N SER A 314 14.49 22.82 -13.10
CA SER A 314 15.50 21.75 -13.18
C SER A 314 15.77 21.23 -14.59
N GLY A 315 14.97 21.65 -15.59
CA GLY A 315 14.96 21.07 -16.93
C GLY A 315 14.50 19.61 -16.98
N THR A 316 13.86 19.08 -15.93
CA THR A 316 13.46 17.67 -15.86
C THR A 316 12.22 17.42 -16.72
N GLN A 317 12.37 16.64 -17.78
CA GLN A 317 11.25 16.12 -18.58
C GLN A 317 10.86 14.71 -18.09
N MET A 318 9.62 14.58 -17.62
CA MET A 318 9.00 13.35 -17.14
C MET A 318 7.96 12.85 -18.13
N LEU A 319 8.21 11.69 -18.72
CA LEU A 319 7.22 10.96 -19.52
C LEU A 319 6.39 10.06 -18.59
N LEU A 320 5.06 10.20 -18.63
CA LEU A 320 4.13 9.30 -17.95
C LEU A 320 3.33 8.50 -18.97
N GLN A 321 3.18 7.20 -18.74
CA GLN A 321 2.34 6.31 -19.53
C GLN A 321 1.07 5.99 -18.74
N ALA A 322 -0.06 6.59 -19.13
CA ALA A 322 -1.33 6.35 -18.48
C ALA A 322 -2.15 5.26 -19.17
N GLY A 323 -2.97 4.54 -18.40
CA GLY A 323 -3.99 3.64 -18.94
C GLY A 323 -4.97 3.13 -17.90
N ALA A 324 -6.13 2.65 -18.36
CA ALA A 324 -7.09 1.93 -17.53
C ALA A 324 -6.64 0.47 -17.34
N TYR A 325 -6.89 -0.11 -16.16
CA TYR A 325 -6.42 -1.47 -15.83
C TYR A 325 -7.07 -2.56 -16.71
N ASP A 326 -8.31 -2.40 -17.15
CA ASP A 326 -9.01 -3.32 -18.05
C ASP A 326 -8.58 -3.19 -19.53
N GLU A 327 -8.11 -2.02 -19.93
CA GLU A 327 -7.57 -1.76 -21.28
C GLU A 327 -6.10 -2.18 -21.46
N VAL A 328 -5.24 -1.95 -20.46
CA VAL A 328 -3.80 -2.28 -20.53
C VAL A 328 -3.60 -3.80 -20.66
N PRO A 329 -3.00 -4.33 -21.75
CA PRO A 329 -2.75 -5.76 -21.92
C PRO A 329 -1.90 -6.34 -20.77
N ARG A 330 -2.16 -7.59 -20.37
CA ARG A 330 -1.44 -8.24 -19.25
C ARG A 330 0.07 -8.39 -19.48
N ASP A 331 0.51 -8.36 -20.73
CA ASP A 331 1.92 -8.39 -21.16
C ASP A 331 2.54 -6.98 -21.27
N CYS A 332 1.85 -5.96 -20.73
CA CYS A 332 2.19 -4.52 -20.83
C CYS A 332 2.37 -4.00 -22.27
N GLY A 333 1.78 -4.70 -23.26
CA GLY A 333 1.89 -4.41 -24.69
C GLY A 333 3.04 -5.12 -25.40
N ARG A 334 3.49 -6.28 -24.91
CA ARG A 334 4.55 -7.09 -25.54
C ARG A 334 4.32 -8.60 -25.44
N GLU A 335 3.77 -9.18 -26.51
CA GLU A 335 3.60 -10.63 -26.66
C GLU A 335 4.93 -11.38 -26.40
N GLY A 336 4.99 -12.17 -25.33
CA GLY A 336 6.11 -13.07 -25.02
C GLY A 336 7.34 -12.47 -24.32
N CYS A 337 7.26 -11.29 -23.69
CA CYS A 337 8.36 -10.77 -22.85
C CYS A 337 8.30 -11.28 -21.39
N HIS A 338 9.48 -11.28 -20.72
CA HIS A 338 9.69 -11.64 -19.30
C HIS A 338 9.09 -12.99 -18.83
N THR A 339 9.18 -14.04 -19.66
CA THR A 339 8.66 -15.39 -19.33
C THR A 339 9.29 -16.01 -18.08
N ARG A 340 10.55 -15.68 -17.73
CA ARG A 340 11.17 -16.16 -16.49
C ARG A 340 10.44 -15.57 -15.28
N GLU A 341 10.27 -14.25 -15.30
CA GLU A 341 9.66 -13.48 -14.21
C GLU A 341 8.16 -13.80 -14.08
N ASP A 342 7.46 -14.06 -15.18
CA ASP A 342 6.07 -14.52 -15.18
C ASP A 342 5.91 -15.90 -14.52
N VAL A 343 6.71 -16.89 -14.93
CA VAL A 343 6.67 -18.24 -14.34
C VAL A 343 6.99 -18.21 -12.85
N GLY A 344 8.04 -17.49 -12.44
CA GLY A 344 8.39 -17.35 -11.01
C GLY A 344 7.36 -16.56 -10.20
N TRP A 345 6.76 -15.50 -10.78
CA TRP A 345 5.69 -14.72 -10.14
C TRP A 345 4.44 -15.58 -9.89
N GLN A 346 4.04 -16.46 -10.82
CA GLN A 346 2.86 -17.33 -10.66
C GLN A 346 2.94 -18.26 -9.43
N GLU A 347 4.16 -18.60 -8.99
CA GLU A 347 4.40 -19.41 -7.79
C GLU A 347 4.35 -18.59 -6.48
N THR A 348 4.31 -17.25 -6.55
CA THR A 348 4.30 -16.37 -5.37
C THR A 348 2.91 -16.23 -4.73
N ALA A 349 2.89 -15.80 -3.46
CA ALA A 349 1.65 -15.41 -2.78
C ALA A 349 0.91 -14.26 -3.51
N HIS A 350 1.61 -13.29 -4.09
CA HIS A 350 1.00 -12.18 -4.84
C HIS A 350 0.11 -12.67 -5.99
N ALA A 351 0.56 -13.70 -6.71
CA ALA A 351 -0.23 -14.31 -7.78
C ALA A 351 -1.48 -15.06 -7.27
N GLN A 352 -1.43 -15.62 -6.06
CA GLN A 352 -2.36 -16.63 -5.60
C GLN A 352 -3.37 -16.13 -4.55
N THR A 353 -3.02 -15.16 -3.69
CA THR A 353 -3.80 -14.80 -2.49
C THR A 353 -5.27 -14.49 -2.79
N PHE A 354 -5.58 -13.71 -3.83
CA PHE A 354 -6.99 -13.42 -4.19
C PHE A 354 -7.77 -14.69 -4.54
N ARG A 355 -7.20 -15.57 -5.39
CA ARG A 355 -7.83 -16.83 -5.76
C ARG A 355 -8.10 -17.69 -4.52
N ARG A 356 -7.08 -17.83 -3.66
CA ARG A 356 -7.14 -18.58 -2.40
C ARG A 356 -8.17 -18.00 -1.42
N GLY A 357 -8.35 -16.68 -1.44
CA GLY A 357 -9.41 -15.98 -0.73
C GLY A 357 -10.78 -16.40 -1.19
N VAL A 358 -11.12 -16.15 -2.46
CA VAL A 358 -12.45 -16.47 -3.00
C VAL A 358 -12.76 -17.97 -3.08
N THR A 359 -11.76 -18.86 -3.04
CA THR A 359 -11.96 -20.32 -2.93
C THR A 359 -12.11 -20.82 -1.49
N GLY A 360 -12.05 -19.94 -0.49
CA GLY A 360 -12.19 -20.28 0.94
C GLY A 360 -10.94 -20.88 1.59
N GLU A 361 -9.80 -20.96 0.91
CA GLU A 361 -8.53 -21.44 1.49
C GLU A 361 -7.95 -20.50 2.57
N LEU A 362 -8.41 -19.24 2.61
CA LEU A 362 -8.06 -18.26 3.64
C LEU A 362 -9.10 -18.17 4.77
N GLY A 363 -10.18 -18.95 4.70
CA GLY A 363 -11.35 -18.83 5.58
C GLY A 363 -12.42 -17.86 5.05
N PRO A 364 -13.52 -17.67 5.80
CA PRO A 364 -14.65 -16.84 5.39
C PRO A 364 -14.38 -15.33 5.46
N GLU A 365 -13.36 -14.90 6.21
CA GLU A 365 -12.97 -13.49 6.45
C GLU A 365 -12.41 -12.77 5.20
N PHE A 366 -12.56 -13.33 3.99
CA PHE A 366 -12.05 -12.75 2.75
C PHE A 366 -13.16 -11.94 2.04
N GLU A 367 -13.35 -10.71 2.49
CA GLU A 367 -14.42 -9.80 2.05
C GLU A 367 -13.95 -8.80 0.98
N GLU A 368 -14.84 -7.95 0.44
CA GLU A 368 -14.53 -6.95 -0.60
C GLU A 368 -13.43 -5.98 -0.16
N ARG A 369 -13.36 -5.62 1.12
CA ARG A 369 -12.26 -4.79 1.66
C ARG A 369 -10.88 -5.41 1.41
N CYS A 370 -10.75 -6.74 1.49
CA CYS A 370 -9.50 -7.45 1.21
C CYS A 370 -9.02 -7.31 -0.26
N TRP A 371 -9.90 -6.94 -1.19
CA TRP A 371 -9.53 -6.69 -2.57
C TRP A 371 -8.58 -5.48 -2.69
N SER A 372 -8.65 -4.51 -1.76
CA SER A 372 -7.80 -3.32 -1.72
C SER A 372 -6.29 -3.64 -1.76
N CYS A 373 -5.90 -4.77 -1.16
CA CYS A 373 -4.51 -5.24 -1.10
C CYS A 373 -4.23 -6.46 -2.01
N HIS A 374 -5.27 -7.16 -2.50
CA HIS A 374 -5.12 -8.47 -3.15
C HIS A 374 -5.65 -8.54 -4.59
N ALA A 375 -6.42 -7.56 -5.05
CA ALA A 375 -6.83 -7.41 -6.44
C ALA A 375 -6.10 -6.24 -7.14
N THR A 376 -6.15 -6.21 -8.47
CA THR A 376 -5.45 -5.21 -9.28
C THR A 376 -6.33 -4.01 -9.62
N GLY A 377 -5.90 -2.84 -9.17
CA GLY A 377 -6.51 -1.55 -9.50
C GLY A 377 -7.69 -1.16 -8.60
N VAL A 378 -7.68 -1.54 -7.32
CA VAL A 378 -8.72 -1.13 -6.37
C VAL A 378 -8.39 0.26 -5.84
N ASP A 379 -9.05 1.28 -6.39
CA ASP A 379 -8.98 2.67 -5.95
C ASP A 379 -10.43 3.17 -5.77
N LEU A 380 -10.93 3.16 -4.53
CA LEU A 380 -12.33 3.43 -4.22
C LEU A 380 -12.77 4.82 -4.70
N GLY A 381 -13.96 4.89 -5.31
CA GLY A 381 -14.52 6.12 -5.90
C GLY A 381 -13.93 6.51 -7.27
N ILE A 382 -12.91 5.83 -7.78
CA ILE A 382 -12.23 6.18 -9.05
C ILE A 382 -12.59 5.20 -10.17
N ASP A 383 -12.94 5.72 -11.36
CA ASP A 383 -12.88 4.92 -12.59
C ASP A 383 -11.45 4.91 -13.14
N ASN A 384 -10.71 3.86 -12.78
CA ASN A 384 -9.40 3.49 -13.31
C ASN A 384 -9.47 2.21 -14.19
N GLY A 385 -10.66 1.72 -14.53
CA GLY A 385 -10.88 0.40 -15.15
C GLY A 385 -10.48 -0.81 -14.29
N GLY A 386 -10.36 -0.66 -12.97
CA GLY A 386 -9.92 -1.68 -12.02
C GLY A 386 -10.97 -2.71 -11.62
N MET A 387 -10.70 -3.45 -10.53
CA MET A 387 -11.57 -4.54 -10.05
C MET A 387 -12.97 -4.05 -9.69
N HIS A 388 -13.09 -3.09 -8.78
CA HIS A 388 -14.35 -2.57 -8.24
C HIS A 388 -15.26 -2.01 -9.35
N HIS A 389 -14.71 -1.20 -10.26
CA HIS A 389 -15.49 -0.74 -11.41
C HIS A 389 -15.85 -1.91 -12.35
N THR A 390 -14.92 -2.82 -12.65
CA THR A 390 -15.22 -3.96 -13.52
C THR A 390 -16.29 -4.89 -12.95
N ALA A 391 -16.32 -5.07 -11.62
CA ALA A 391 -17.31 -5.81 -10.86
C ALA A 391 -18.70 -5.13 -10.96
N ALA A 392 -18.79 -3.86 -10.56
CA ALA A 392 -20.02 -3.07 -10.64
C ALA A 392 -20.59 -2.99 -12.07
N ARG A 393 -19.72 -2.79 -13.08
CA ARG A 393 -20.09 -2.70 -14.50
C ARG A 393 -20.70 -4.01 -15.06
N VAL A 394 -20.45 -5.16 -14.43
CA VAL A 394 -21.05 -6.45 -14.83
C VAL A 394 -22.09 -6.99 -13.84
N GLY A 395 -22.42 -6.24 -12.77
CA GLY A 395 -23.35 -6.69 -11.74
C GLY A 395 -22.82 -7.86 -10.89
N TRP A 396 -21.50 -7.96 -10.72
CA TRP A 396 -20.89 -8.94 -9.82
C TRP A 396 -20.52 -8.24 -8.51
N GLY A 397 -21.06 -8.74 -7.39
CA GLY A 397 -20.70 -8.29 -6.04
C GLY A 397 -19.78 -9.29 -5.34
N GLU A 398 -19.58 -9.07 -4.03
CA GLU A 398 -18.84 -9.99 -3.18
C GLU A 398 -19.48 -11.40 -3.15
N PRO A 399 -18.71 -12.47 -3.39
CA PRO A 399 -19.17 -13.85 -3.23
C PRO A 399 -18.86 -14.40 -1.83
N GLU A 400 -19.73 -15.25 -1.28
CA GLU A 400 -19.33 -16.13 -0.18
C GLU A 400 -18.15 -17.03 -0.63
N PRO A 401 -17.02 -17.12 0.10
CA PRO A 401 -15.87 -17.90 -0.32
C PRO A 401 -16.16 -19.41 -0.50
N SER A 402 -16.12 -19.90 -1.75
CA SER A 402 -16.36 -21.31 -2.09
C SER A 402 -15.44 -21.81 -3.23
N PRO A 403 -15.10 -23.11 -3.28
CA PRO A 403 -14.23 -23.68 -4.32
C PRO A 403 -14.66 -23.40 -5.76
N GLU A 404 -15.96 -23.22 -6.00
CA GLU A 404 -16.59 -23.01 -7.30
C GLU A 404 -16.42 -21.56 -7.81
N VAL A 405 -16.41 -20.58 -6.90
CA VAL A 405 -16.46 -19.14 -7.19
C VAL A 405 -15.45 -18.71 -8.25
N TRP A 406 -14.22 -19.23 -8.19
CA TRP A 406 -13.17 -18.85 -9.14
C TRP A 406 -13.49 -19.22 -10.59
N GLU A 407 -14.19 -20.35 -10.84
CA GLU A 407 -14.55 -20.74 -12.22
C GLU A 407 -15.88 -20.13 -12.71
N GLU A 408 -16.78 -19.78 -11.80
CA GLU A 408 -18.02 -19.05 -12.13
C GLU A 408 -17.80 -17.54 -12.30
N MET A 409 -16.77 -16.98 -11.66
CA MET A 409 -16.41 -15.56 -11.71
C MET A 409 -16.31 -15.03 -13.16
N PRO A 410 -17.01 -13.93 -13.51
CA PRO A 410 -16.98 -13.37 -14.86
C PRO A 410 -15.56 -13.12 -15.34
N ARG A 411 -15.23 -13.55 -16.57
CA ARG A 411 -13.86 -13.45 -17.14
C ARG A 411 -13.26 -12.03 -17.13
N ARG A 412 -14.11 -10.99 -17.06
CA ARG A 412 -13.70 -9.59 -16.87
C ARG A 412 -13.23 -9.34 -15.44
N VAL A 413 -14.01 -9.69 -14.41
CA VAL A 413 -13.63 -9.62 -12.99
C VAL A 413 -12.37 -10.45 -12.71
N ARG A 414 -12.34 -11.71 -13.19
CA ARG A 414 -11.20 -12.63 -13.05
C ARG A 414 -9.91 -12.17 -13.75
N ARG A 415 -9.96 -11.04 -14.47
CA ARG A 415 -8.79 -10.33 -15.02
C ARG A 415 -8.05 -9.51 -13.97
N HIS A 416 -8.71 -9.13 -12.88
CA HIS A 416 -8.17 -8.29 -11.80
C HIS A 416 -7.94 -9.07 -10.50
N GLY A 417 -8.48 -10.29 -10.39
CA GLY A 417 -8.39 -11.17 -9.21
C GLY A 417 -7.01 -11.78 -8.94
N SER A 418 -6.00 -10.94 -8.75
CA SER A 418 -4.63 -11.24 -8.31
C SER A 418 -3.88 -9.92 -8.10
N VAL A 419 -2.71 -9.93 -7.45
CA VAL A 419 -1.76 -8.81 -7.46
C VAL A 419 -0.87 -8.94 -8.71
N TRP A 420 -1.47 -8.66 -9.87
CA TRP A 420 -0.84 -8.78 -11.20
C TRP A 420 0.35 -7.83 -11.36
N CYS A 421 1.15 -8.07 -12.40
CA CYS A 421 2.31 -7.25 -12.78
C CYS A 421 1.99 -5.74 -12.74
N SER A 422 0.83 -5.30 -13.25
CA SER A 422 0.40 -3.89 -13.27
C SER A 422 0.05 -3.29 -11.91
N ALA A 423 -0.09 -4.07 -10.84
CA ALA A 423 -0.22 -3.54 -9.48
C ALA A 423 1.13 -2.95 -9.00
N CYS A 424 2.24 -3.66 -9.26
CA CYS A 424 3.60 -3.21 -8.91
C CYS A 424 4.27 -2.37 -10.02
N HIS A 425 3.89 -2.59 -11.28
CA HIS A 425 4.46 -1.88 -12.44
C HIS A 425 3.60 -0.70 -12.91
N GLY A 426 2.38 -0.52 -12.40
CA GLY A 426 1.41 0.48 -12.85
C GLY A 426 0.73 0.10 -14.18
N PRO A 427 -0.48 0.61 -14.47
CA PRO A 427 -1.14 0.42 -15.75
C PRO A 427 -0.57 1.42 -16.77
N GLY A 428 0.04 0.92 -17.84
CA GLY A 428 0.61 1.75 -18.90
C GLY A 428 1.51 0.95 -19.83
N ARG A 429 2.05 1.62 -20.85
CA ARG A 429 3.06 1.02 -21.73
C ARG A 429 4.44 1.04 -21.07
N ILE A 430 5.34 0.21 -21.59
CA ILE A 430 6.77 0.25 -21.25
C ILE A 430 7.35 1.61 -21.67
N ILE A 431 8.10 2.24 -20.76
CA ILE A 431 8.73 3.55 -20.95
C ILE A 431 9.81 3.48 -22.04
N PRO A 432 9.90 4.46 -22.97
CA PRO A 432 10.95 4.47 -23.99
C PRO A 432 12.38 4.54 -23.40
N PRO A 433 13.39 3.86 -23.99
CA PRO A 433 14.74 3.74 -23.40
C PRO A 433 15.47 5.05 -23.09
N GLN A 434 15.15 6.16 -23.77
CA GLN A 434 15.75 7.47 -23.46
C GLN A 434 15.32 8.02 -22.09
N PHE A 435 14.20 7.53 -21.53
CA PHE A 435 13.74 7.82 -20.17
C PHE A 435 14.13 6.70 -19.19
N ARG A 436 15.23 5.96 -19.44
CA ARG A 436 15.67 4.82 -18.58
C ARG A 436 15.72 5.14 -17.08
N TRP A 437 15.99 6.40 -16.75
CA TRP A 437 16.11 6.90 -15.39
C TRP A 437 14.82 6.64 -14.58
N GLN A 438 13.66 6.67 -15.25
CA GLN A 438 12.35 6.40 -14.66
C GLN A 438 12.15 4.96 -14.19
N TYR A 439 12.94 3.99 -14.70
CA TYR A 439 12.89 2.60 -14.21
C TYR A 439 13.33 2.49 -12.74
N GLY A 440 14.09 3.46 -12.21
CA GLY A 440 14.43 3.54 -10.79
C GLY A 440 13.20 3.59 -9.87
N SER A 441 12.07 4.12 -10.33
CA SER A 441 10.80 4.16 -9.58
C SER A 441 10.32 2.78 -9.12
N LYS A 442 10.63 1.70 -9.86
CA LYS A 442 10.24 0.32 -9.51
C LYS A 442 10.93 -0.21 -8.24
N PHE A 443 11.91 0.53 -7.71
CA PHE A 443 12.58 0.22 -6.45
C PHE A 443 12.07 1.07 -5.27
N GLN A 444 11.19 2.04 -5.48
CA GLN A 444 10.68 2.91 -4.41
C GLN A 444 9.72 2.15 -3.46
N VAL A 445 9.69 2.54 -2.19
CA VAL A 445 8.84 1.93 -1.17
C VAL A 445 7.34 2.00 -1.49
N GLY A 446 6.89 3.07 -2.19
CA GLY A 446 5.50 3.26 -2.62
C GLY A 446 4.94 2.16 -3.53
N VAL A 447 5.80 1.34 -4.17
CA VAL A 447 5.38 0.15 -4.90
C VAL A 447 4.79 -0.91 -3.97
N CYS A 448 5.31 -1.01 -2.75
CA CYS A 448 4.86 -1.94 -1.72
C CYS A 448 3.85 -1.30 -0.75
N ALA A 449 4.00 -0.01 -0.46
CA ALA A 449 3.22 0.70 0.55
C ALA A 449 1.72 0.84 0.23
N ARG A 450 1.27 0.57 -1.01
CA ARG A 450 -0.18 0.42 -1.32
C ARG A 450 -0.87 -0.63 -0.45
N CYS A 451 -0.13 -1.69 -0.07
CA CYS A 451 -0.66 -2.91 0.55
C CYS A 451 0.12 -3.36 1.81
N HIS A 452 1.34 -2.87 2.01
CA HIS A 452 2.24 -3.24 3.10
C HIS A 452 2.52 -2.08 4.07
N ASP A 453 1.56 -1.17 4.16
CA ASP A 453 1.53 -0.06 5.10
C ASP A 453 0.08 0.09 5.55
N VAL A 454 -0.28 -0.65 6.60
CA VAL A 454 -1.66 -0.80 7.09
C VAL A 454 -1.60 -0.85 8.62
N ASP A 455 -2.28 0.09 9.28
CA ASP A 455 -2.36 0.20 10.73
C ASP A 455 -3.53 -0.64 11.31
N GLU A 456 -3.91 -0.40 12.58
CA GLU A 456 -5.04 -1.06 13.25
C GLU A 456 -6.39 -0.33 13.05
N ASP A 457 -6.38 0.86 12.47
CA ASP A 457 -7.50 1.76 12.21
C ASP A 457 -7.89 1.77 10.70
N ASP A 458 -7.28 0.95 9.85
CA ASP A 458 -7.51 0.93 8.40
C ASP A 458 -8.81 0.19 8.02
N VAL A 459 -9.81 0.97 7.59
CA VAL A 459 -11.15 0.48 7.20
C VAL A 459 -11.19 -0.29 5.88
N ASP A 460 -10.13 -0.24 5.07
CA ASP A 460 -10.00 -1.01 3.82
C ASP A 460 -9.24 -2.34 4.05
N SER A 461 -9.00 -2.75 5.31
CA SER A 461 -8.31 -4.00 5.68
C SER A 461 -9.03 -4.74 6.83
N ASN A 462 -8.59 -5.97 7.10
CA ASN A 462 -8.90 -6.75 8.31
C ASN A 462 -7.64 -7.18 9.09
N HIS A 463 -6.45 -6.73 8.67
CA HIS A 463 -5.19 -7.09 9.30
C HIS A 463 -4.14 -5.96 9.19
N VAL A 464 -3.37 -5.80 10.27
CA VAL A 464 -2.25 -4.85 10.37
C VAL A 464 -1.07 -5.35 9.55
N SER A 465 -0.41 -4.45 8.83
CA SER A 465 0.77 -4.72 8.00
C SER A 465 1.78 -3.58 8.15
N PRO A 466 2.46 -3.46 9.30
CA PRO A 466 3.26 -2.28 9.67
C PRO A 466 4.67 -2.31 9.04
N HIS A 467 4.79 -2.82 7.81
CA HIS A 467 6.08 -3.22 7.24
C HIS A 467 6.88 -2.01 6.71
N VAL A 468 6.19 -1.02 6.15
CA VAL A 468 6.82 0.23 5.69
C VAL A 468 7.07 1.15 6.88
N ASP A 469 6.08 1.33 7.76
CA ASP A 469 6.19 1.97 9.07
C ASP A 469 7.45 1.59 9.85
N GLU A 470 7.62 0.29 10.19
CA GLU A 470 8.80 -0.26 10.86
C GLU A 470 10.11 0.01 10.09
N TRP A 471 10.06 -0.08 8.76
CA TRP A 471 11.21 0.18 7.89
C TRP A 471 11.65 1.65 7.92
N THR A 472 10.75 2.63 8.04
CA THR A 472 11.11 4.06 8.14
C THR A 472 11.96 4.39 9.39
N LEU A 473 11.83 3.56 10.44
CA LEU A 473 12.63 3.65 11.67
C LEU A 473 14.03 3.07 11.51
N SER A 474 14.26 2.28 10.46
CA SER A 474 15.56 1.66 10.18
C SER A 474 16.51 2.66 9.48
N PRO A 475 17.82 2.56 9.69
CA PRO A 475 18.80 3.29 8.87
C PRO A 475 18.76 2.90 7.38
N MET A 476 18.20 1.74 7.04
CA MET A 476 18.08 1.23 5.66
C MET A 476 17.17 2.11 4.79
N ALA A 477 16.25 2.86 5.39
CA ALA A 477 15.35 3.77 4.69
C ALA A 477 15.99 5.09 4.25
N ARG A 478 17.30 5.28 4.44
CA ARG A 478 18.00 6.56 4.23
C ARG A 478 19.33 6.36 3.52
N PHE A 479 19.78 7.42 2.86
CA PHE A 479 21.15 7.53 2.37
C PHE A 479 22.12 7.79 3.53
N VAL A 480 23.39 7.41 3.41
CA VAL A 480 24.36 7.44 4.52
C VAL A 480 24.96 8.85 4.72
N ARG A 481 25.07 9.62 3.64
CA ARG A 481 25.56 11.00 3.59
C ARG A 481 24.57 11.89 2.82
N ASP A 482 23.27 11.70 3.08
CA ASP A 482 22.14 12.44 2.49
C ASP A 482 22.24 12.67 0.97
N LEU A 483 22.70 11.65 0.23
CA LEU A 483 22.81 11.65 -1.25
C LEU A 483 23.81 12.68 -1.85
N SER A 484 24.72 13.20 -1.03
CA SER A 484 25.90 13.96 -1.47
C SER A 484 26.78 13.20 -2.48
N ASP A 485 27.70 13.87 -3.18
CA ASP A 485 28.57 13.24 -4.18
C ASP A 485 29.52 12.17 -3.61
N ARG A 486 29.65 12.12 -2.27
CA ARG A 486 30.45 11.13 -1.53
C ARG A 486 29.60 9.98 -0.96
N ASP A 487 28.30 9.89 -1.29
CA ASP A 487 27.41 8.87 -0.74
C ASP A 487 27.73 7.45 -1.27
N PRO A 488 27.87 6.44 -0.38
CA PRO A 488 28.07 5.04 -0.75
C PRO A 488 27.07 4.45 -1.76
N ALA A 489 25.85 4.99 -1.88
CA ALA A 489 24.85 4.56 -2.86
C ALA A 489 25.25 4.89 -4.32
N LEU A 490 26.08 5.92 -4.54
CA LEU A 490 26.51 6.36 -5.87
C LEU A 490 27.79 5.65 -6.34
N ARG A 491 28.61 5.15 -5.41
CA ARG A 491 29.90 4.51 -5.69
C ARG A 491 29.73 3.03 -5.96
N ALA A 492 30.12 2.53 -7.14
CA ALA A 492 29.79 1.17 -7.60
C ALA A 492 30.26 0.05 -6.65
N GLU A 493 31.42 0.21 -6.03
CA GLU A 493 32.01 -0.71 -5.05
C GLU A 493 31.26 -0.77 -3.70
N CYS A 494 30.43 0.24 -3.40
CA CYS A 494 29.59 0.30 -2.20
C CYS A 494 28.09 0.16 -2.50
N ALA A 495 27.65 0.50 -3.71
CA ALA A 495 26.25 0.44 -4.14
C ALA A 495 25.64 -0.96 -3.97
N GLN A 496 26.44 -2.03 -3.99
CA GLN A 496 26.05 -3.39 -3.62
C GLN A 496 25.35 -3.51 -2.27
N CYS A 497 25.71 -2.66 -1.28
CA CYS A 497 25.20 -2.69 0.09
C CYS A 497 24.45 -1.41 0.50
N HIS A 498 24.43 -0.37 -0.36
CA HIS A 498 23.90 0.96 -0.01
C HIS A 498 22.83 1.49 -0.97
N SER A 499 22.44 0.73 -2.00
CA SER A 499 21.32 1.07 -2.88
C SER A 499 20.53 -0.18 -3.28
N ALA A 500 19.21 -0.07 -3.41
CA ALA A 500 18.39 -1.21 -3.86
C ALA A 500 18.76 -1.64 -5.29
N GLN A 501 19.01 -0.69 -6.19
CA GLN A 501 19.43 -0.99 -7.56
C GLN A 501 20.81 -1.66 -7.62
N GLY A 502 21.78 -1.19 -6.82
CA GLY A 502 23.13 -1.76 -6.74
C GLY A 502 23.13 -3.19 -6.18
N PHE A 503 22.37 -3.46 -5.11
CA PHE A 503 22.19 -4.81 -4.58
C PHE A 503 21.59 -5.76 -5.63
N VAL A 504 20.52 -5.34 -6.32
CA VAL A 504 19.84 -6.18 -7.33
C VAL A 504 20.66 -6.34 -8.61
N SER A 505 21.41 -5.31 -9.03
CA SER A 505 22.43 -5.41 -10.10
C SER A 505 23.47 -6.47 -9.75
N TRP A 506 24.02 -6.40 -8.54
CA TRP A 506 25.01 -7.36 -8.04
C TRP A 506 24.45 -8.78 -7.99
N ARG A 507 23.27 -8.99 -7.39
CA ARG A 507 22.61 -10.31 -7.35
C ARG A 507 22.28 -10.89 -8.73
N ARG A 508 22.07 -10.06 -9.76
CA ARG A 508 21.76 -10.52 -11.14
C ARG A 508 23.00 -10.73 -12.02
N SER A 509 24.13 -10.09 -11.73
CA SER A 509 25.31 -10.07 -12.63
C SER A 509 26.64 -10.43 -11.99
N GLY A 510 26.72 -10.52 -10.66
CA GLY A 510 27.96 -10.59 -9.90
C GLY A 510 28.64 -9.22 -9.70
N THR A 511 28.13 -8.15 -10.32
CA THR A 511 28.69 -6.79 -10.26
C THR A 511 27.66 -5.74 -9.88
N ALA A 512 27.96 -4.94 -8.86
CA ALA A 512 27.23 -3.70 -8.63
C ALA A 512 27.63 -2.63 -9.65
N SER A 513 26.72 -1.68 -9.87
CA SER A 513 26.91 -0.48 -10.65
C SER A 513 26.53 0.72 -9.79
N GLY A 514 27.17 1.87 -10.05
CA GLY A 514 26.68 3.16 -9.56
C GLY A 514 25.48 3.61 -10.39
N PHE A 515 24.56 4.35 -9.77
CA PHE A 515 23.33 4.84 -10.39
C PHE A 515 23.27 6.36 -10.35
N GLU A 516 22.56 6.96 -11.30
CA GLU A 516 22.34 8.41 -11.33
C GLU A 516 21.61 8.89 -10.05
N ARG A 517 22.07 10.00 -9.45
CA ARG A 517 21.53 10.60 -8.20
C ARG A 517 20.02 10.79 -8.27
N GLU A 518 19.54 11.15 -9.45
CA GLU A 518 18.14 11.44 -9.77
C GLU A 518 17.26 10.18 -9.68
N THR A 519 17.86 8.98 -9.60
CA THR A 519 17.18 7.67 -9.77
C THR A 519 17.44 6.68 -8.64
N VAL A 520 18.62 6.74 -8.01
CA VAL A 520 19.02 5.78 -6.97
C VAL A 520 18.07 5.86 -5.77
N VAL A 521 17.82 4.74 -5.10
CA VAL A 521 17.05 4.70 -3.85
C VAL A 521 17.87 3.99 -2.77
N PRO A 522 17.63 4.26 -1.47
CA PRO A 522 18.28 3.52 -0.39
C PRO A 522 17.75 2.08 -0.32
N LEU A 523 18.06 1.32 0.74
CA LEU A 523 17.69 -0.09 0.82
C LEU A 523 16.19 -0.29 1.11
N THR A 524 15.40 -0.40 0.05
CA THR A 524 13.94 -0.64 0.09
C THR A 524 13.60 -2.14 0.03
N CYS A 525 12.31 -2.49 0.19
CA CYS A 525 11.77 -3.85 0.14
C CYS A 525 12.35 -4.77 -0.98
N PRO A 526 12.43 -4.35 -2.27
CA PRO A 526 12.99 -5.19 -3.34
C PRO A 526 14.50 -5.48 -3.22
N THR A 527 15.21 -4.88 -2.26
CA THR A 527 16.58 -5.28 -1.87
C THR A 527 16.58 -6.69 -1.27
N CYS A 528 15.65 -6.97 -0.35
CA CYS A 528 15.59 -8.23 0.37
C CYS A 528 14.71 -9.28 -0.32
N HIS A 529 13.65 -8.82 -1.00
CA HIS A 529 12.65 -9.68 -1.64
C HIS A 529 12.72 -9.59 -3.18
N ASP A 530 12.50 -10.69 -3.89
CA ASP A 530 12.10 -10.64 -5.30
C ASP A 530 10.60 -10.93 -5.44
N PRO A 531 9.78 -9.96 -5.90
CA PRO A 531 8.35 -10.19 -6.12
C PRO A 531 8.06 -11.15 -7.29
N HIS A 532 9.08 -11.62 -8.02
CA HIS A 532 8.97 -12.55 -9.15
C HIS A 532 9.58 -13.93 -8.90
N ASP A 533 9.98 -14.27 -7.68
CA ASP A 533 10.66 -15.56 -7.40
C ASP A 533 10.21 -16.16 -6.06
N ALA A 534 9.55 -17.32 -6.12
CA ALA A 534 9.05 -18.05 -4.95
C ALA A 534 10.03 -19.12 -4.42
N THR A 535 11.20 -19.30 -5.05
CA THR A 535 12.17 -20.37 -4.71
C THR A 535 12.55 -20.39 -3.24
N ASN A 536 12.66 -19.20 -2.63
CA ASN A 536 13.03 -19.02 -1.23
C ASN A 536 11.83 -18.59 -0.37
N PRO A 537 11.74 -19.02 0.90
CA PRO A 537 10.69 -18.58 1.81
C PRO A 537 10.55 -17.06 1.87
N ARG A 538 9.30 -16.57 1.81
CA ARG A 538 8.96 -15.14 1.83
C ARG A 538 9.58 -14.33 0.65
N GLY A 539 9.94 -15.01 -0.44
CA GLY A 539 10.54 -14.39 -1.63
C GLY A 539 11.94 -13.80 -1.41
N LEU A 540 12.67 -14.25 -0.38
CA LEU A 540 13.98 -13.70 -0.03
C LEU A 540 15.01 -13.94 -1.14
N ARG A 541 15.80 -12.93 -1.51
CA ARG A 541 16.87 -13.07 -2.54
C ARG A 541 18.01 -14.00 -2.14
N THR A 542 18.14 -14.26 -0.84
CA THR A 542 19.19 -15.10 -0.26
C THR A 542 18.57 -15.85 0.91
N TYR A 543 18.76 -17.17 0.96
CA TYR A 543 18.24 -18.00 2.05
C TYR A 543 19.22 -19.14 2.34
N ASP A 544 19.37 -19.42 3.63
CA ASP A 544 20.16 -20.49 4.27
C ASP A 544 21.67 -20.52 4.05
N THR A 545 22.18 -20.31 2.84
CA THR A 545 23.61 -20.25 2.54
C THR A 545 24.06 -18.80 2.32
N SER A 546 25.14 -18.39 2.99
CA SER A 546 25.71 -17.04 2.87
C SER A 546 26.61 -16.86 1.65
N ASP A 547 26.80 -15.60 1.23
CA ASP A 547 28.03 -15.21 0.51
C ASP A 547 29.28 -15.45 1.39
N PRO A 548 30.50 -15.51 0.83
CA PRO A 548 31.71 -15.68 1.61
C PRO A 548 31.92 -14.56 2.65
N ILE A 549 31.93 -14.95 3.93
CA ILE A 549 32.20 -14.13 5.12
C ILE A 549 33.70 -14.29 5.45
N ALA A 550 34.51 -13.30 5.07
CA ALA A 550 35.98 -13.34 5.18
C ALA A 550 36.68 -14.58 4.54
N GLY A 551 35.96 -15.33 3.68
CA GLY A 551 36.42 -16.54 3.00
C GLY A 551 35.58 -17.78 3.33
N LEU A 552 34.90 -17.80 4.48
CA LEU A 552 34.00 -18.88 4.88
C LEU A 552 32.60 -18.71 4.27
N VAL A 553 32.11 -19.74 3.57
CA VAL A 553 30.68 -19.86 3.24
C VAL A 553 29.96 -20.53 4.41
N ALA A 554 28.81 -20.00 4.81
CA ALA A 554 28.07 -20.43 5.98
C ALA A 554 26.67 -20.96 5.60
N GLU A 555 26.45 -22.26 5.82
CA GLU A 555 25.20 -23.02 5.62
C GLU A 555 24.34 -23.00 6.92
N ASP A 556 23.09 -23.45 6.93
CA ASP A 556 22.21 -23.40 8.13
C ASP A 556 22.07 -21.96 8.72
N MET A 557 21.93 -20.92 7.89
CA MET A 557 21.67 -19.54 8.36
C MET A 557 20.17 -19.15 8.34
N GLY A 558 19.31 -19.93 7.69
CA GLY A 558 17.94 -19.55 7.36
C GLY A 558 17.85 -18.17 6.70
N ALA A 559 16.86 -17.37 7.10
CA ALA A 559 16.65 -16.02 6.58
C ALA A 559 17.83 -15.05 6.87
N GLY A 560 18.66 -15.31 7.88
CA GLY A 560 19.83 -14.49 8.21
C GLY A 560 20.94 -14.49 7.16
N ALA A 561 20.92 -15.42 6.18
CA ALA A 561 21.78 -15.37 4.99
C ALA A 561 21.58 -14.05 4.19
N MET A 562 20.35 -13.52 4.18
CA MET A 562 20.04 -12.23 3.57
C MET A 562 20.74 -11.06 4.30
N CYS A 563 20.77 -11.09 5.64
CA CYS A 563 21.51 -10.11 6.44
C CYS A 563 23.02 -10.19 6.16
N ALA A 564 23.57 -11.41 6.17
CA ALA A 564 24.99 -11.67 5.90
C ALA A 564 25.44 -11.32 4.47
N SER A 565 24.50 -11.10 3.54
CA SER A 565 24.81 -10.63 2.18
C SER A 565 25.55 -9.28 2.20
N CYS A 566 25.13 -8.38 3.11
CA CYS A 566 25.73 -7.06 3.34
C CYS A 566 26.56 -6.98 4.63
N HIS A 567 26.10 -7.62 5.72
CA HIS A 567 26.73 -7.56 7.05
C HIS A 567 27.91 -8.52 7.20
N ARG A 568 28.89 -8.40 6.31
CA ARG A 568 30.18 -9.12 6.31
C ARG A 568 31.32 -8.17 5.93
N PRO A 569 32.58 -8.45 6.30
CA PRO A 569 33.74 -7.68 5.84
C PRO A 569 33.78 -7.54 4.31
N ALA A 570 34.20 -6.37 3.84
CA ALA A 570 34.09 -6.00 2.43
C ALA A 570 35.01 -6.85 1.52
N VAL A 571 34.50 -7.16 0.32
CA VAL A 571 35.32 -7.66 -0.81
C VAL A 571 35.96 -6.53 -1.62
N ALA A 572 35.44 -5.31 -1.48
CA ALA A 572 36.13 -4.10 -1.93
C ALA A 572 37.47 -3.98 -1.17
N PHE A 573 38.52 -3.56 -1.87
CA PHE A 573 39.88 -3.43 -1.34
C PHE A 573 40.52 -4.75 -0.84
N ALA A 574 40.04 -5.92 -1.29
CA ALA A 574 40.69 -7.21 -0.99
C ALA A 574 42.18 -7.20 -1.37
N GLY A 575 43.06 -7.42 -0.39
CA GLY A 575 44.52 -7.35 -0.55
C GLY A 575 45.17 -6.02 -0.15
N ASP A 576 44.39 -4.99 0.15
CA ASP A 576 44.88 -3.76 0.79
C ASP A 576 45.17 -4.05 2.28
N PRO A 577 46.40 -3.79 2.79
CA PRO A 577 46.69 -3.92 4.22
C PRO A 577 45.82 -3.02 5.11
N SER A 578 45.20 -2.00 4.53
CA SER A 578 44.32 -1.03 5.17
C SER A 578 42.84 -1.41 5.13
N ALA A 579 42.44 -2.51 4.46
CA ALA A 579 41.02 -2.87 4.32
C ALA A 579 40.35 -3.11 5.68
N ALA A 580 39.23 -2.43 5.93
CA ALA A 580 38.52 -2.49 7.20
C ALA A 580 37.53 -3.67 7.28
N PRO A 581 37.28 -4.23 8.48
CA PRO A 581 36.20 -5.17 8.73
C PRO A 581 34.84 -4.46 8.86
N HIS A 582 34.51 -3.61 7.88
CA HIS A 582 33.49 -2.54 7.98
C HIS A 582 32.11 -2.97 8.50
N ALA A 583 31.62 -4.13 8.08
CA ALA A 583 30.35 -4.69 8.53
C ALA A 583 30.56 -6.09 9.13
N ALA A 584 31.32 -6.17 10.22
CA ALA A 584 31.82 -7.44 10.75
C ALA A 584 30.78 -8.42 11.35
N GLN A 585 29.50 -8.07 11.43
CA GLN A 585 28.54 -8.77 12.30
C GLN A 585 28.42 -10.27 12.01
N ALA A 586 28.36 -10.67 10.73
CA ALA A 586 28.36 -12.09 10.37
C ALA A 586 29.69 -12.78 10.71
N SER A 587 30.84 -12.09 10.59
CA SER A 587 32.16 -12.65 10.93
C SER A 587 32.27 -13.03 12.41
N LEU A 588 31.84 -12.15 13.33
CA LEU A 588 31.80 -12.48 14.75
C LEU A 588 30.80 -13.62 15.01
N LEU A 589 29.58 -13.52 14.47
CA LEU A 589 28.53 -14.53 14.64
C LEU A 589 28.99 -15.92 14.19
N VAL A 590 29.56 -16.07 12.99
CA VAL A 590 30.06 -17.37 12.50
C VAL A 590 31.40 -17.78 13.14
N GLY A 591 32.06 -16.90 13.88
CA GLY A 591 33.31 -17.20 14.60
C GLY A 591 34.58 -17.20 13.73
N HIS A 592 34.60 -16.39 12.66
CA HIS A 592 35.63 -16.43 11.62
C HIS A 592 36.02 -15.01 11.12
N GLY A 593 37.30 -14.82 10.79
CA GLY A 593 37.82 -13.59 10.15
C GLY A 593 38.75 -12.72 11.00
N ALA A 594 38.88 -12.99 12.30
CA ALA A 594 39.94 -12.39 13.13
C ALA A 594 41.33 -12.87 12.70
N ARG A 595 42.34 -11.99 12.83
CA ARG A 595 43.73 -12.25 12.40
C ARG A 595 44.65 -12.64 13.56
N THR A 596 44.36 -12.20 14.78
CA THR A 596 45.19 -12.50 15.96
C THR A 596 44.77 -13.77 16.69
N ALA A 597 43.47 -14.12 16.65
CA ALA A 597 42.86 -15.20 17.44
C ALA A 597 42.38 -16.37 16.57
N PRO A 598 42.40 -17.62 17.08
CA PRO A 598 41.90 -18.78 16.35
C PRO A 598 40.37 -18.74 16.19
N GLU A 599 39.88 -19.31 15.09
CA GLU A 599 38.46 -19.43 14.77
C GLU A 599 37.67 -20.21 15.83
N LEU A 600 36.44 -19.75 16.13
CA LEU A 600 35.55 -20.36 17.12
C LEU A 600 34.10 -20.45 16.58
N THR A 601 33.95 -21.27 15.55
CA THR A 601 32.71 -21.51 14.78
C THR A 601 31.60 -22.26 15.54
N ASN A 602 31.84 -22.59 16.81
CA ASN A 602 30.89 -23.31 17.67
C ASN A 602 30.05 -22.39 18.59
N GLY A 603 30.06 -21.07 18.37
CA GLY A 603 29.30 -20.08 19.13
C GLY A 603 27.79 -20.40 19.23
N ALA A 604 27.19 -20.13 20.39
CA ALA A 604 25.81 -20.55 20.69
C ALA A 604 24.77 -19.90 19.76
N HIS A 605 24.82 -18.57 19.60
CA HIS A 605 23.84 -17.83 18.79
C HIS A 605 23.92 -18.13 17.29
N ARG A 606 25.07 -18.64 16.81
CA ARG A 606 25.21 -19.12 15.43
C ARG A 606 24.29 -20.30 15.09
N ARG A 607 23.90 -21.09 16.11
CA ARG A 607 23.06 -22.29 15.96
C ARG A 607 21.57 -22.02 16.16
N ILE A 608 21.18 -20.75 16.29
CA ILE A 608 19.79 -20.32 16.36
C ILE A 608 19.21 -20.28 14.95
N ALA A 609 18.05 -20.91 14.72
CA ALA A 609 17.35 -20.92 13.44
C ALA A 609 17.03 -19.49 12.96
N ASP A 610 17.13 -19.24 11.66
CA ASP A 610 17.07 -17.92 11.01
C ASP A 610 18.15 -16.90 11.49
N THR A 611 19.08 -17.32 12.35
CA THR A 611 20.24 -16.57 12.86
C THR A 611 19.95 -15.11 13.21
N CYS A 612 20.39 -14.15 12.39
CA CYS A 612 20.23 -12.71 12.62
C CYS A 612 18.76 -12.30 12.80
N VAL A 613 17.87 -12.88 11.97
CA VAL A 613 16.44 -12.54 11.91
C VAL A 613 15.73 -12.91 13.21
N ARG A 614 16.15 -13.99 13.89
CA ARG A 614 15.53 -14.41 15.16
C ARG A 614 15.69 -13.38 16.27
N CYS A 615 16.80 -12.64 16.33
CA CYS A 615 16.96 -11.55 17.29
C CYS A 615 16.45 -10.22 16.73
N HIS A 616 16.85 -9.86 15.51
CA HIS A 616 16.62 -8.52 14.96
C HIS A 616 15.20 -8.28 14.41
N MET A 617 14.43 -9.34 14.12
CA MET A 617 13.10 -9.22 13.51
C MET A 617 11.98 -9.89 14.33
N THR A 618 12.26 -10.52 15.48
CA THR A 618 11.18 -10.99 16.38
C THR A 618 10.46 -9.77 16.96
N ARG A 619 9.24 -9.51 16.46
CA ARG A 619 8.33 -8.49 16.98
C ARG A 619 7.91 -8.84 18.42
N PRO A 620 7.69 -7.84 19.30
CA PRO A 620 6.93 -8.01 20.54
C PRO A 620 5.47 -8.42 20.28
N ASP A 621 4.75 -8.70 21.36
CA ASP A 621 3.29 -8.72 21.36
C ASP A 621 2.73 -7.30 21.09
N PRO A 622 1.59 -7.11 20.39
CA PRO A 622 1.00 -5.80 20.17
C PRO A 622 0.71 -4.99 21.45
N SER A 623 0.56 -5.65 22.61
CA SER A 623 0.36 -4.98 23.91
C SER A 623 1.66 -4.50 24.59
N ASP A 624 2.84 -4.84 24.05
CA ASP A 624 4.14 -4.37 24.55
C ASP A 624 4.43 -2.95 24.01
N PRO A 625 4.76 -1.95 24.84
CA PRO A 625 5.13 -0.60 24.39
C PRO A 625 6.33 -0.54 23.43
N ALA A 626 7.11 -1.62 23.29
CA ALA A 626 8.18 -1.74 22.29
C ALA A 626 7.68 -2.22 20.90
N TYR A 627 6.40 -2.59 20.74
CA TYR A 627 5.82 -2.95 19.44
C TYR A 627 6.01 -1.83 18.41
N GLY A 628 6.22 -2.19 17.14
CA GLY A 628 6.62 -1.28 16.05
C GLY A 628 8.00 -0.61 16.23
N ASN A 629 8.61 -0.64 17.42
CA ASN A 629 9.82 0.10 17.77
C ASN A 629 11.06 -0.80 17.96
N VAL A 630 10.86 -2.12 18.11
CA VAL A 630 11.89 -3.19 18.04
C VAL A 630 11.37 -4.37 17.23
N GLY A 631 12.30 -5.19 16.73
CA GLY A 631 11.95 -6.34 15.89
C GLY A 631 11.41 -5.92 14.52
N GLY A 632 10.66 -6.81 13.87
CA GLY A 632 10.06 -6.55 12.56
C GLY A 632 11.05 -6.01 11.53
N HIS A 633 10.64 -5.00 10.77
CA HIS A 633 11.45 -4.32 9.76
C HIS A 633 12.17 -3.07 10.30
N THR A 634 12.13 -2.84 11.62
CA THR A 634 13.05 -1.89 12.28
C THR A 634 14.49 -2.43 12.30
N PHE A 635 14.62 -3.76 12.17
CA PHE A 635 15.83 -4.58 12.35
C PHE A 635 16.57 -4.32 13.69
N GLY A 636 15.87 -3.72 14.67
CA GLY A 636 16.43 -3.27 15.94
C GLY A 636 16.15 -4.24 17.08
N VAL A 637 17.21 -4.75 17.71
CA VAL A 637 17.11 -5.38 19.05
C VAL A 637 16.96 -4.35 20.18
N ARG A 638 17.11 -3.06 19.87
CA ARG A 638 17.00 -1.91 20.78
C ARG A 638 15.99 -0.90 20.22
N ALA A 639 15.19 -0.30 21.09
CA ALA A 639 14.12 0.63 20.72
C ALA A 639 14.63 1.79 19.82
N ARG A 640 13.90 2.05 18.73
CA ARG A 640 14.19 3.13 17.77
C ARG A 640 13.61 4.50 18.19
N ARG A 641 12.54 4.50 18.98
CA ARG A 641 11.91 5.67 19.61
C ARG A 641 11.60 5.34 21.08
N GLY A 642 11.29 6.34 21.89
CA GLY A 642 10.94 6.16 23.31
C GLY A 642 12.13 5.87 24.23
N GLU A 643 11.86 5.24 25.38
CA GLU A 643 12.89 4.88 26.36
C GLU A 643 13.84 3.79 25.81
N PRO A 644 15.19 3.89 25.97
CA PRO A 644 16.15 3.02 25.28
C PRO A 644 16.25 1.55 25.74
N SER A 645 15.16 0.79 25.64
CA SER A 645 15.03 -0.63 26.01
C SER A 645 15.63 -1.61 24.99
N LEU A 646 15.84 -2.86 25.41
CA LEU A 646 16.15 -4.02 24.56
C LEU A 646 14.92 -4.92 24.41
N SER A 647 14.78 -5.58 23.27
CA SER A 647 13.64 -6.46 22.99
C SER A 647 13.61 -7.68 23.91
N MET A 648 12.65 -7.72 24.84
CA MET A 648 12.36 -8.91 25.64
C MET A 648 12.02 -10.11 24.76
N ALA A 649 11.23 -9.89 23.71
CA ALA A 649 10.75 -10.94 22.80
C ALA A 649 11.89 -11.64 22.02
N ALA A 650 13.00 -10.93 21.75
CA ALA A 650 14.18 -11.50 21.12
C ALA A 650 14.98 -12.44 22.04
N CYS A 651 14.92 -12.25 23.36
CA CYS A 651 15.76 -12.96 24.33
C CYS A 651 15.01 -14.00 25.18
N SER A 652 13.76 -13.71 25.57
CA SER A 652 13.00 -14.54 26.53
C SER A 652 12.74 -15.99 26.08
N PRO A 653 12.63 -16.34 24.78
CA PRO A 653 12.47 -17.74 24.36
C PRO A 653 13.69 -18.64 24.66
N CYS A 654 14.84 -18.06 25.03
CA CYS A 654 16.05 -18.81 25.41
C CYS A 654 16.59 -18.45 26.80
N HIS A 655 16.27 -17.25 27.33
CA HIS A 655 16.77 -16.77 28.61
C HIS A 655 15.69 -16.55 29.69
N GLY A 656 14.41 -16.77 29.36
CA GLY A 656 13.28 -16.51 30.26
C GLY A 656 13.07 -15.02 30.53
N GLU A 657 12.48 -14.70 31.68
CA GLU A 657 12.13 -13.33 32.09
C GLU A 657 13.33 -12.50 32.59
N VAL A 658 14.56 -12.90 32.25
CA VAL A 658 15.78 -12.17 32.61
C VAL A 658 15.93 -10.93 31.73
N ASP A 659 16.11 -9.77 32.36
CA ASP A 659 16.48 -8.52 31.70
C ASP A 659 17.65 -8.71 30.72
N PRO A 660 17.48 -8.41 29.41
CA PRO A 660 18.54 -8.53 28.40
C PRO A 660 19.84 -7.79 28.74
N ALA A 661 19.79 -6.68 29.47
CA ALA A 661 20.98 -5.94 29.89
C ALA A 661 21.79 -6.65 31.02
N SER A 662 21.19 -7.67 31.66
CA SER A 662 21.77 -8.48 32.73
C SER A 662 22.21 -9.89 32.29
N ILE A 663 21.94 -10.28 31.05
CA ILE A 663 22.27 -11.60 30.49
C ILE A 663 23.80 -11.83 30.44
N GLY A 664 24.19 -13.11 30.60
CA GLY A 664 25.58 -13.55 30.42
C GLY A 664 26.52 -13.19 31.56
N SER A 665 25.99 -12.84 32.74
CA SER A 665 26.76 -12.44 33.93
C SER A 665 27.83 -13.47 34.34
N ARG A 666 29.11 -13.12 34.14
CA ARG A 666 30.29 -13.97 34.38
C ARG A 666 31.57 -13.14 34.19
N ASP A 667 32.66 -13.52 34.87
CA ASP A 667 34.04 -13.16 34.49
C ASP A 667 34.38 -13.74 33.09
N TRP A 668 34.36 -12.86 32.07
CA TRP A 668 34.69 -13.19 30.68
C TRP A 668 36.06 -12.65 30.27
N ASN A 669 36.49 -11.52 30.85
CA ASN A 669 37.75 -10.85 30.52
C ASN A 669 38.97 -11.44 31.26
N GLY A 670 38.78 -12.00 32.46
CA GLY A 670 39.82 -12.56 33.33
C GLY A 670 40.27 -11.64 34.47
N ASP A 671 39.55 -10.56 34.80
CA ASP A 671 39.93 -9.62 35.88
C ASP A 671 39.52 -10.09 37.29
N GLY A 672 38.61 -11.07 37.39
CA GLY A 672 38.15 -11.67 38.63
C GLY A 672 36.87 -11.09 39.22
N GLU A 673 36.31 -10.03 38.64
CA GLU A 673 34.93 -9.61 38.87
C GLU A 673 34.00 -10.28 37.85
N ALA A 674 32.70 -10.39 38.17
CA ALA A 674 31.73 -11.07 37.31
C ALA A 674 30.53 -10.16 37.02
N SER A 675 30.42 -9.69 35.78
CA SER A 675 29.37 -8.77 35.36
C SER A 675 28.66 -9.24 34.06
N PRO A 676 27.50 -8.66 33.70
CA PRO A 676 26.82 -8.95 32.44
C PRO A 676 27.74 -8.73 31.24
N ILE A 677 27.60 -9.56 30.20
CA ILE A 677 28.52 -9.63 29.07
C ILE A 677 28.84 -8.25 28.45
N ALA A 678 27.86 -7.37 28.38
CA ALA A 678 28.01 -6.05 27.78
C ALA A 678 28.87 -5.08 28.62
N ARG A 679 29.03 -5.31 29.94
CA ARG A 679 29.97 -4.56 30.79
C ARG A 679 31.39 -5.11 30.67
N GLU A 680 31.53 -6.44 30.69
CA GLU A 680 32.79 -7.16 30.44
C GLU A 680 33.42 -6.76 29.10
N HIS A 681 32.58 -6.67 28.06
CA HIS A 681 32.96 -6.24 26.72
C HIS A 681 33.51 -4.81 26.73
N ASP A 682 32.79 -3.87 27.33
CA ASP A 682 33.15 -2.45 27.29
C ASP A 682 34.44 -2.18 28.11
N ALA A 683 34.60 -2.87 29.25
CA ALA A 683 35.84 -2.84 30.02
C ALA A 683 37.02 -3.37 29.19
N SER A 684 36.81 -4.48 28.46
CA SER A 684 37.82 -5.06 27.57
C SER A 684 38.15 -4.15 26.39
N MET A 685 37.14 -3.53 25.75
CA MET A 685 37.31 -2.54 24.67
C MET A 685 38.11 -1.32 25.14
N ALA A 686 37.83 -0.81 26.33
CA ALA A 686 38.53 0.32 26.92
C ALA A 686 40.00 -0.03 27.19
N ALA A 687 40.28 -1.20 27.75
CA ALA A 687 41.64 -1.68 28.01
C ALA A 687 42.45 -1.82 26.70
N ILE A 688 41.94 -2.55 25.70
CA ILE A 688 42.67 -2.74 24.43
C ILE A 688 42.81 -1.44 23.62
N SER A 689 41.81 -0.55 23.67
CA SER A 689 41.89 0.75 22.98
C SER A 689 42.91 1.67 23.64
N THR A 690 43.04 1.65 24.97
CA THR A 690 44.06 2.43 25.68
C THR A 690 45.46 1.94 25.32
N ALA A 691 45.72 0.63 25.42
CA ALA A 691 47.03 0.06 25.08
C ALA A 691 47.37 0.23 23.58
N LEU A 692 46.37 0.16 22.68
CA LEU A 692 46.57 0.47 21.26
C LEU A 692 46.93 1.94 21.06
N ARG A 693 46.24 2.88 21.73
CA ARG A 693 46.53 4.32 21.63
C ARG A 693 47.94 4.67 22.08
N GLU A 694 48.37 4.12 23.22
CA GLU A 694 49.75 4.25 23.71
C GLU A 694 50.76 3.73 22.68
N THR A 695 50.46 2.58 22.05
CA THR A 695 51.31 1.95 21.03
C THR A 695 51.38 2.76 19.72
N ILE A 696 50.25 3.28 19.21
CA ILE A 696 50.20 4.12 18.01
C ILE A 696 50.92 5.45 18.25
N THR A 697 50.65 6.11 19.38
CA THR A 697 51.32 7.36 19.78
C THR A 697 52.84 7.15 19.91
N GLY A 698 53.25 6.02 20.50
CA GLY A 698 54.66 5.62 20.63
C GLY A 698 55.38 5.35 19.31
N ALA A 699 54.64 5.09 18.22
CA ALA A 699 55.21 4.96 16.87
C ALA A 699 55.56 6.31 16.21
N ALA A 700 55.08 7.43 16.76
CA ALA A 700 55.37 8.81 16.31
C ALA A 700 55.13 9.06 14.80
N ILE A 701 54.14 8.38 14.22
CA ILE A 701 53.73 8.56 12.83
C ILE A 701 53.05 9.93 12.68
N THR A 702 53.39 10.66 11.62
CA THR A 702 52.85 12.00 11.33
C THR A 702 52.33 12.10 9.90
N ASP A 703 51.45 13.07 9.66
CA ASP A 703 50.95 13.41 8.33
C ASP A 703 51.73 14.54 7.65
N GLY A 704 51.34 14.87 6.41
CA GLY A 704 51.93 15.95 5.62
C GLY A 704 51.31 17.34 5.83
N CYS A 705 50.40 17.51 6.80
CA CYS A 705 49.66 18.74 6.98
C CYS A 705 50.51 19.86 7.60
N THR A 706 49.97 21.08 7.70
CA THR A 706 50.67 22.23 8.29
C THR A 706 49.76 22.97 9.28
N PRO A 707 49.95 22.82 10.60
CA PRO A 707 50.96 21.96 11.26
C PRO A 707 50.70 20.46 11.00
N ALA A 708 51.77 19.67 11.03
CA ALA A 708 51.66 18.21 10.93
C ALA A 708 51.07 17.64 12.23
N ARG A 709 50.16 16.66 12.09
CA ARG A 709 49.54 15.95 13.22
C ARG A 709 50.22 14.61 13.45
N THR A 710 50.11 14.09 14.67
CA THR A 710 50.65 12.79 15.09
C THR A 710 49.51 11.79 15.29
N ALA A 711 49.70 10.55 14.85
CA ALA A 711 48.74 9.47 15.04
C ALA A 711 48.60 9.12 16.53
N ALA A 712 47.35 8.90 16.97
CA ALA A 712 47.01 8.47 18.33
C ALA A 712 46.05 7.26 18.36
N ASP A 713 45.09 7.16 17.43
CA ASP A 713 44.14 6.03 17.32
C ASP A 713 43.91 5.68 15.84
N LEU A 714 42.93 4.83 15.55
CA LEU A 714 42.44 4.51 14.21
C LEU A 714 40.91 4.65 14.10
N ILE A 715 40.44 4.91 12.88
CA ILE A 715 39.02 4.93 12.50
C ILE A 715 38.80 4.10 11.23
N ASP A 716 37.60 3.55 11.07
CA ASP A 716 37.14 3.01 9.79
C ASP A 716 36.40 4.11 9.01
N LEU A 717 36.90 4.44 7.83
CA LEU A 717 36.36 5.44 6.92
C LEU A 717 36.32 4.87 5.50
N ASP A 718 35.13 4.89 4.88
CA ASP A 718 34.87 4.34 3.54
C ASP A 718 35.44 2.92 3.32
N ALA A 719 35.32 2.06 4.34
CA ALA A 719 35.81 0.67 4.41
C ALA A 719 37.35 0.50 4.41
N ARG A 720 38.08 1.51 4.91
CA ARG A 720 39.53 1.48 5.17
C ARG A 720 39.86 1.98 6.57
N LEU A 721 40.92 1.43 7.15
CA LEU A 721 41.44 1.83 8.46
C LEU A 721 42.44 2.98 8.32
N HIS A 722 41.97 4.18 8.67
CA HIS A 722 42.76 5.41 8.71
C HIS A 722 43.32 5.63 10.12
N LEU A 723 44.51 6.22 10.24
CA LEU A 723 44.99 6.73 11.53
C LEU A 723 44.34 8.09 11.82
N VAL A 724 44.09 8.37 13.09
CA VAL A 724 43.54 9.65 13.57
C VAL A 724 44.43 10.24 14.67
N ASP A 725 44.37 11.56 14.84
CA ASP A 725 45.05 12.25 15.94
C ASP A 725 44.30 12.10 17.28
N ASP A 726 44.83 12.70 18.36
CA ASP A 726 44.22 12.62 19.70
C ASP A 726 42.82 13.29 19.78
N GLY A 727 42.53 14.22 18.87
CA GLY A 727 41.20 14.82 18.69
C GLY A 727 40.25 13.96 17.84
N GLY A 728 40.75 12.91 17.19
CA GLY A 728 40.00 12.04 16.28
C GLY A 728 39.96 12.54 14.82
N ALA A 729 40.73 13.57 14.46
CA ALA A 729 40.82 14.04 13.08
C ALA A 729 41.68 13.08 12.23
N VAL A 730 41.27 12.83 10.98
CA VAL A 730 41.93 11.87 10.08
C VAL A 730 43.31 12.38 9.67
N LEU A 731 44.35 11.56 9.82
CA LEU A 731 45.68 11.97 9.37
C LEU A 731 45.72 12.01 7.83
N GLY A 732 46.12 13.16 7.30
CA GLY A 732 46.09 13.48 5.87
C GLY A 732 44.92 14.36 5.43
N ASP A 733 43.84 14.46 6.22
CA ASP A 733 42.70 15.38 6.02
C ASP A 733 43.11 16.77 6.53
N CYS A 734 43.75 17.55 5.68
CA CYS A 734 44.45 18.78 6.07
C CYS A 734 43.53 20.00 6.12
N ASP A 735 42.38 20.00 5.42
CA ASP A 735 41.37 21.06 5.54
C ASP A 735 40.31 20.80 6.63
N GLY A 736 40.13 19.54 7.03
CA GLY A 736 39.25 19.13 8.13
C GLY A 736 37.82 18.80 7.71
N ASP A 737 37.55 18.53 6.43
CA ASP A 737 36.20 18.22 5.93
C ASP A 737 35.72 16.78 6.20
N GLY A 738 36.59 15.92 6.78
CA GLY A 738 36.28 14.54 7.15
C GLY A 738 36.53 13.51 6.04
N TYR A 739 37.31 13.86 5.01
CA TYR A 739 37.65 13.05 3.85
C TYR A 739 39.13 13.27 3.45
N ILE A 740 39.56 12.73 2.30
CA ILE A 740 40.92 12.87 1.78
C ILE A 740 40.81 13.30 0.31
N GLY A 741 41.00 14.60 0.07
CA GLY A 741 40.76 15.27 -1.20
C GLY A 741 41.92 15.30 -2.19
N GLU A 742 41.78 16.14 -3.22
CA GLU A 742 42.83 16.36 -4.22
C GLU A 742 43.97 17.21 -3.63
N GLY A 743 45.18 16.64 -3.62
CA GLY A 743 46.37 17.25 -3.00
C GLY A 743 46.65 16.74 -1.58
N GLU A 744 45.75 15.95 -1.01
CA GLU A 744 45.88 15.34 0.31
C GLU A 744 46.39 13.88 0.23
N GLN A 745 46.87 13.35 1.36
CA GLN A 745 47.40 11.99 1.42
C GLN A 745 47.05 11.30 2.75
N ALA A 746 46.10 10.38 2.68
CA ALA A 746 45.68 9.53 3.80
C ALA A 746 46.87 8.81 4.46
N VAL A 747 46.97 8.92 5.79
CA VAL A 747 47.84 8.04 6.58
C VAL A 747 47.00 6.89 7.13
N THR A 748 47.00 5.77 6.42
CA THR A 748 46.31 4.53 6.82
C THR A 748 47.10 3.72 7.84
N VAL A 749 46.48 2.71 8.45
CA VAL A 749 47.17 1.70 9.29
C VAL A 749 48.36 1.02 8.60
N ALA A 750 48.46 1.03 7.27
CA ALA A 750 49.63 0.55 6.53
C ALA A 750 50.94 1.29 6.88
N ALA A 751 50.89 2.43 7.57
CA ALA A 751 52.05 3.11 8.15
C ALA A 751 52.55 2.49 9.47
N LEU A 752 51.74 1.63 10.12
CA LEU A 752 52.12 0.94 11.35
C LEU A 752 53.15 -0.18 11.08
N PRO A 753 54.02 -0.50 12.06
CA PRO A 753 54.80 -1.74 12.06
C PRO A 753 53.94 -2.97 11.76
N ALA A 754 54.43 -3.88 10.90
CA ALA A 754 53.65 -5.01 10.38
C ALA A 754 53.02 -5.90 11.49
N ALA A 755 53.68 -6.02 12.65
CA ALA A 755 53.17 -6.79 13.80
C ALA A 755 51.88 -6.21 14.41
N LEU A 756 51.58 -4.93 14.17
CA LEU A 756 50.39 -4.24 14.67
C LEU A 756 49.24 -4.19 13.65
N LEU A 757 49.46 -4.57 12.38
CA LEU A 757 48.39 -4.55 11.36
C LEU A 757 47.24 -5.51 11.72
N ASP A 758 47.57 -6.71 12.20
CA ASP A 758 46.56 -7.69 12.64
C ASP A 758 45.86 -7.25 13.92
N VAL A 759 46.57 -6.55 14.82
CA VAL A 759 46.02 -6.02 16.06
C VAL A 759 45.06 -4.85 15.77
N ALA A 760 45.46 -3.93 14.90
CA ALA A 760 44.65 -2.82 14.43
C ALA A 760 43.37 -3.32 13.72
N PHE A 761 43.48 -4.36 12.89
CA PHE A 761 42.34 -4.99 12.25
C PHE A 761 41.41 -5.68 13.26
N ASP A 762 41.92 -6.43 14.24
CA ASP A 762 41.09 -7.11 15.24
C ASP A 762 40.44 -6.15 16.26
N VAL A 763 41.08 -5.02 16.56
CA VAL A 763 40.46 -3.93 17.33
C VAL A 763 39.33 -3.28 16.50
N ALA A 764 39.55 -3.03 15.21
CA ALA A 764 38.49 -2.53 14.33
C ALA A 764 37.35 -3.54 14.14
N LEU A 765 37.64 -4.84 14.09
CA LEU A 765 36.67 -5.94 14.00
C LEU A 765 35.71 -5.93 15.19
N LEU A 766 36.24 -5.75 16.41
CA LEU A 766 35.46 -5.62 17.63
C LEU A 766 34.67 -4.30 17.69
N ARG A 767 35.27 -3.18 17.23
CA ARG A 767 34.58 -1.87 17.13
C ARG A 767 33.39 -1.92 16.15
N ALA A 768 33.56 -2.55 14.99
CA ALA A 768 32.57 -2.61 13.92
C ALA A 768 31.40 -3.59 14.21
N ASP A 769 31.61 -4.62 15.02
CA ASP A 769 30.56 -5.58 15.37
C ASP A 769 29.37 -4.95 16.08
N GLY A 770 29.63 -4.08 17.06
CA GLY A 770 28.61 -3.31 17.78
C GLY A 770 27.68 -4.10 18.72
N SER A 771 27.71 -5.44 18.75
CA SER A 771 26.81 -6.25 19.58
C SER A 771 27.19 -6.29 21.06
N ARG A 772 28.32 -5.67 21.44
CA ARG A 772 28.93 -5.74 22.77
C ARG A 772 29.17 -7.19 23.23
N GLY A 773 29.70 -7.99 22.30
CA GLY A 773 30.03 -9.40 22.48
C GLY A 773 28.87 -10.39 22.35
N VAL A 774 27.64 -9.92 22.13
CA VAL A 774 26.45 -10.78 22.07
C VAL A 774 26.45 -11.71 20.85
N HIS A 775 26.96 -11.31 19.68
CA HIS A 775 26.96 -12.19 18.49
C HIS A 775 27.72 -13.51 18.72
N ASN A 776 28.89 -13.47 19.34
CA ASN A 776 29.64 -14.67 19.73
C ASN A 776 30.54 -14.38 20.95
N PRO A 777 30.05 -14.64 22.17
CA PRO A 777 30.79 -14.32 23.40
C PRO A 777 32.16 -14.99 23.45
N ALA A 778 32.23 -16.29 23.18
CA ALA A 778 33.45 -17.07 23.28
C ALA A 778 34.55 -16.57 22.31
N TYR A 779 34.17 -16.20 21.09
CA TYR A 779 35.09 -15.65 20.09
C TYR A 779 35.52 -14.23 20.44
N THR A 780 34.59 -13.35 20.81
CA THR A 780 34.86 -11.95 21.20
C THR A 780 35.94 -11.88 22.30
N PHE A 781 35.79 -12.66 23.37
CA PHE A 781 36.78 -12.69 24.46
C PHE A 781 38.06 -13.47 24.14
N ALA A 782 38.05 -14.33 23.11
CA ALA A 782 39.31 -14.89 22.58
C ALA A 782 40.12 -13.84 21.80
N ILE A 783 39.46 -12.97 21.03
CA ILE A 783 40.08 -11.85 20.33
C ILE A 783 40.65 -10.86 21.36
N PHE A 784 39.88 -10.43 22.37
CA PHE A 784 40.37 -9.54 23.45
C PHE A 784 41.67 -10.04 24.09
N ARG A 785 41.72 -11.33 24.48
CA ARG A 785 42.93 -11.92 25.08
C ARG A 785 44.10 -11.96 24.11
N SER A 786 43.88 -12.28 22.83
CA SER A 786 44.97 -12.32 21.83
C SER A 786 45.50 -10.93 21.49
N VAL A 787 44.62 -9.92 21.42
CA VAL A 787 45.00 -8.50 21.23
C VAL A 787 45.80 -7.98 22.43
N SER A 788 45.34 -8.21 23.66
CA SER A 788 46.07 -7.80 24.88
C SER A 788 47.46 -8.46 24.97
N GLN A 789 47.58 -9.75 24.63
CA GLN A 789 48.85 -10.49 24.55
C GLN A 789 49.81 -10.04 23.42
N ARG A 790 49.41 -9.06 22.59
CA ARG A 790 50.23 -8.48 21.51
C ARG A 790 50.51 -6.99 21.71
N LEU A 791 49.88 -6.35 22.70
CA LEU A 791 50.09 -4.97 23.11
C LEU A 791 50.94 -4.86 24.40
N HIS A 792 51.41 -6.00 24.92
CA HIS A 792 52.23 -6.15 26.14
C HIS A 792 53.38 -7.13 25.89
#